data_AF-A0A933FIX0-F1
#
_entry.id   AF-A0A933FIX0-F1
#
_cell.length_a   1.000
_cell.length_b   1.000
_cell.length_c   1.000
_cell.angle_alpha   90.00
_cell.angle_beta   90.00
_cell.angle_gamma   90.00
#
_symmetry.space_group_name_H-M   'P 1'
#
loop_
_entity.id
_entity.type
_entity.pdbx_description
1 polymer ?
#
loop_
_entity_poly.entity_id
_entity_poly.type
_entity_poly.pdbx_seq_one_letter_code
_entity_poly.pdbx_strand_id
1 'polypeptide(L)'
;MLTYSRAAVMEKTELLGELSTSPIGLSPETAAGRLIEVGPNAVNSHETPAWRILVRQLSSAFVYLLLVAAGLAFVLGERIDAAMILLFVAINTTLGFAQEYRAELAAKILKRYWRHTARAVRDGATSEVDARDLVPGDVIRLRAGDKIPADVRLIDAHGLAIDESSLTGESASVAKHFSAMTDEPREFGDAGNIGFAGTDVLTGEATGVVIATGRDSALGGITALTLETHAPSAFETNIAKFSVFILKLTLVTLAFVLALNLALKGLGRAEELLLFSIALTVGVIPEALPLVTTIALSTGALRMTRRHAVVRRLSAIEDLGSIDILCTDKTGTITQNKLTVSDIRAADKDACLRYALLGSCYVGADAPPHNEFDEALWKKASKIARDQAKHATKLGELPFDPDRRRNSMLVDSARERTLVVRGSSDEILKLCRAVEDPIGVGRYLERQGLAGNRVITIAVKHGLAAHADLAAEERDLELVGFISFKDPLKPDAKAAAEKARRLGVQIKILTGDSKPVAAAVAREIGIISDALEVVSGAEFDAMPLDEKHRAIDRYHVFARVNPRQKFEVLALLQEKNTVGFLGEGFNDAPGLKMANVAIAVAGASDIAREASDVILLDKSLMVIFDGVEEGRRVFTNIVKYLKATLASNFGNFYAVAAASLFIDFLPMLPLQILLVNLLSDFPMMSIATDTVSPEDLRQ
;
A
#
# COMPACT_ATOMS: atom_id res chain seq x y z
N MET A 1 -22.94 19.71 18.59
CA MET A 1 -21.83 18.76 18.36
C MET A 1 -20.80 18.96 19.44
N LEU A 2 -20.26 17.87 19.96
CA LEU A 2 -19.25 17.89 21.02
C LEU A 2 -17.88 18.15 20.38
N THR A 3 -17.21 19.24 20.77
CA THR A 3 -15.83 19.51 20.31
C THR A 3 -14.83 18.63 21.07
N TYR A 4 -13.69 18.33 20.45
CA TYR A 4 -12.65 17.54 21.12
C TYR A 4 -12.13 18.22 22.39
N SER A 5 -12.03 19.57 22.40
CA SER A 5 -11.57 20.34 23.56
C SER A 5 -12.49 20.16 24.77
N ARG A 6 -13.81 20.22 24.54
CA ARG A 6 -14.83 20.02 25.57
C ARG A 6 -14.91 18.55 26.00
N ALA A 7 -14.76 17.60 25.06
CA ALA A 7 -14.72 16.18 25.39
C ALA A 7 -13.49 15.79 26.24
N ALA A 8 -12.36 16.49 26.08
CA ALA A 8 -11.12 16.20 26.80
C ALA A 8 -11.22 16.49 28.30
N VAL A 9 -11.99 17.50 28.71
CA VAL A 9 -12.17 17.88 30.13
C VAL A 9 -13.32 17.15 30.84
N MET A 10 -14.17 16.45 30.08
CA MET A 10 -15.30 15.71 30.66
C MET A 10 -14.85 14.43 31.37
N GLU A 11 -15.50 14.18 32.51
CA GLU A 11 -15.39 12.90 33.21
C GLU A 11 -16.11 11.80 32.42
N LYS A 12 -15.65 10.55 32.61
CA LYS A 12 -16.14 9.40 31.83
C LYS A 12 -17.66 9.24 31.88
N THR A 13 -18.27 9.43 33.05
CA THR A 13 -19.72 9.30 33.25
C THR A 13 -20.50 10.43 32.58
N GLU A 14 -19.96 11.64 32.59
CA GLU A 14 -20.56 12.81 31.95
C GLU A 14 -20.54 12.68 30.42
N LEU A 15 -19.39 12.29 29.86
CA LEU A 15 -19.22 12.05 28.42
C LEU A 15 -20.20 11.00 27.89
N LEU A 16 -20.31 9.87 28.60
CA LEU A 16 -21.23 8.78 28.22
C LEU A 16 -22.69 9.24 28.27
N GLY A 17 -23.04 10.07 29.25
CA GLY A 17 -24.36 10.69 29.36
C GLY A 17 -24.66 11.64 28.20
N GLU A 18 -23.73 12.54 27.87
CA GLU A 18 -23.90 13.53 26.79
C GLU A 18 -24.05 12.86 25.41
N LEU A 19 -23.32 11.76 25.16
CA LEU A 19 -23.42 10.98 23.92
C LEU A 19 -24.52 9.90 23.97
N SER A 20 -25.27 9.82 25.07
CA SER A 20 -26.32 8.81 25.31
C SER A 20 -25.83 7.40 24.95
N THR A 21 -24.67 7.03 25.48
CA THR A 21 -24.00 5.75 25.23
C THR A 21 -23.51 5.13 26.53
N SER A 22 -22.99 3.90 26.46
CA SER A 22 -22.56 3.12 27.62
C SER A 22 -21.18 2.50 27.39
N PRO A 23 -20.50 1.99 28.44
CA PRO A 23 -19.22 1.28 28.28
C PRO A 23 -19.35 -0.01 27.45
N ILE A 24 -20.55 -0.57 27.33
CA ILE A 24 -20.85 -1.73 26.47
C ILE A 24 -21.26 -1.31 25.05
N GLY A 25 -21.19 -0.01 24.74
CA GLY A 25 -21.51 0.53 23.42
C GLY A 25 -22.98 0.88 23.20
N LEU A 26 -23.30 1.22 21.95
CA LEU A 26 -24.65 1.48 21.44
C LEU A 26 -25.33 0.18 21.00
N SER A 27 -26.66 0.18 20.95
CA SER A 27 -27.38 -0.88 20.24
C SER A 27 -27.26 -0.72 18.72
N PRO A 28 -27.26 -1.81 17.93
CA PRO A 28 -27.19 -1.75 16.47
C PRO A 28 -28.28 -0.88 15.84
N GLU A 29 -29.49 -0.89 16.41
CA GLU A 29 -30.64 -0.10 15.96
C GLU A 29 -30.41 1.40 16.19
N THR A 30 -29.88 1.77 17.36
CA THR A 30 -29.55 3.16 17.68
C THR A 30 -28.44 3.69 16.78
N ALA A 31 -27.41 2.87 16.52
CA ALA A 31 -26.33 3.22 15.63
C ALA A 31 -26.83 3.46 14.19
N ALA A 32 -27.71 2.59 13.68
CA ALA A 32 -28.33 2.75 12.36
C ALA A 32 -29.21 4.01 12.27
N GLY A 33 -29.96 4.34 13.32
CA GLY A 33 -30.74 5.58 13.40
C GLY A 33 -29.85 6.83 13.33
N ARG A 34 -28.78 6.87 14.13
CA ARG A 34 -27.81 7.98 14.12
C ARG A 34 -27.08 8.12 12.79
N LEU A 35 -26.83 7.01 12.09
CA LEU A 35 -26.16 7.04 10.78
C LEU A 35 -27.01 7.76 9.72
N ILE A 36 -28.34 7.67 9.81
CA ILE A 36 -29.26 8.39 8.92
C ILE A 36 -29.25 9.90 9.22
N GLU A 37 -29.15 10.27 10.50
CA GLU A 37 -29.16 11.68 10.93
C GLU A 37 -27.84 12.41 10.67
N VAL A 38 -26.72 11.79 11.04
CA VAL A 38 -25.37 12.38 10.96
C VAL A 38 -24.75 12.16 9.58
N GLY A 39 -25.14 11.09 8.89
CA GLY A 39 -24.52 10.65 7.67
C GLY A 39 -23.26 9.80 7.90
N PRO A 40 -22.65 9.27 6.83
CA PRO A 40 -21.51 8.37 6.93
C PRO A 40 -20.24 9.08 7.40
N ASN A 41 -19.40 8.36 8.15
CA ASN A 41 -18.06 8.80 8.55
C ASN A 41 -17.12 8.86 7.32
N ALA A 42 -17.22 9.94 6.54
CA ALA A 42 -16.39 10.21 5.37
C ALA A 42 -16.28 11.73 5.09
N VAL A 43 -15.08 12.23 4.75
CA VAL A 43 -14.83 13.65 4.48
C VAL A 43 -15.41 14.08 3.12
N ASN A 44 -15.24 13.25 2.09
CA ASN A 44 -15.69 13.50 0.72
C ASN A 44 -16.60 12.37 0.21
N SER A 45 -17.88 12.46 0.54
CA SER A 45 -18.92 11.51 0.07
C SER A 45 -19.58 11.91 -1.25
N HIS A 46 -19.18 13.02 -1.87
CA HIS A 46 -19.86 13.53 -3.06
C HIS A 46 -19.50 12.71 -4.30
N GLU A 47 -20.43 11.85 -4.70
CA GLU A 47 -20.41 11.27 -6.03
C GLU A 47 -20.46 12.39 -7.08
N THR A 48 -19.64 12.28 -8.11
CA THR A 48 -19.70 13.11 -9.32
C THR A 48 -21.05 12.87 -10.01
N PRO A 49 -21.95 13.87 -10.03
CA PRO A 49 -23.23 13.72 -10.69
C PRO A 49 -23.03 13.79 -12.21
N ALA A 50 -23.87 13.09 -12.97
CA ALA A 50 -23.75 12.99 -14.42
C ALA A 50 -23.71 14.36 -15.13
N TRP A 51 -24.47 15.35 -14.65
CA TRP A 51 -24.45 16.70 -15.23
C TRP A 51 -23.09 17.38 -15.14
N ARG A 52 -22.30 17.10 -14.09
CA ARG A 52 -20.97 17.69 -13.91
C ARG A 52 -19.96 17.13 -14.91
N ILE A 53 -20.13 15.86 -15.28
CA ILE A 53 -19.37 15.21 -16.36
C ILE A 53 -19.70 15.89 -17.70
N LEU A 54 -20.98 16.14 -17.97
CA LEU A 54 -21.40 16.85 -19.18
C LEU A 54 -20.82 18.27 -19.26
N VAL A 55 -20.84 19.03 -18.16
CA VAL A 55 -20.25 20.38 -18.09
C VAL A 55 -18.74 20.33 -18.34
N ARG A 56 -18.04 19.32 -17.81
CA ARG A 56 -16.60 19.13 -18.04
C ARG A 56 -16.28 18.93 -19.52
N GLN A 57 -17.07 18.12 -20.24
CA GLN A 57 -16.93 17.93 -21.69
C GLN A 57 -17.11 19.25 -22.47
N LEU A 58 -18.08 20.07 -22.08
CA LEU A 58 -18.33 21.37 -22.71
C LEU A 58 -17.29 22.44 -22.35
N SER A 59 -16.49 22.22 -21.31
CA SER A 59 -15.47 23.17 -20.84
C SER A 59 -14.09 22.94 -21.48
N SER A 60 -14.00 22.03 -22.46
CA SER A 60 -12.77 21.80 -23.23
C SER A 60 -12.41 23.03 -24.07
N ALA A 61 -11.13 23.43 -24.06
CA ALA A 61 -10.61 24.52 -24.89
C ALA A 61 -10.89 24.29 -26.39
N PHE A 62 -10.96 23.03 -26.80
CA PHE A 62 -11.27 22.60 -28.15
C PHE A 62 -12.73 22.88 -28.55
N VAL A 63 -13.67 22.57 -27.66
CA VAL A 63 -15.09 22.88 -27.86
C VAL A 63 -15.27 24.38 -28.01
N TYR A 64 -14.60 25.19 -27.19
CA TYR A 64 -14.63 26.65 -27.35
C TYR A 64 -14.07 27.11 -28.70
N LEU A 65 -12.95 26.54 -29.17
CA LEU A 65 -12.37 26.87 -30.46
C LEU A 65 -13.31 26.54 -31.63
N LEU A 66 -13.98 25.37 -31.58
CA LEU A 66 -14.97 24.99 -32.58
C LEU A 66 -16.24 25.83 -32.53
N LEU A 67 -16.69 26.23 -31.34
CA LEU A 67 -17.81 27.17 -31.19
C LEU A 67 -17.47 28.54 -31.78
N VAL A 68 -16.23 29.03 -31.59
CA VAL A 68 -15.74 30.26 -32.24
C VAL A 68 -15.70 30.09 -33.76
N ALA A 69 -15.20 28.97 -34.27
CA ALA A 69 -15.16 28.68 -35.71
C ALA A 69 -16.56 28.62 -36.32
N ALA A 70 -17.52 27.96 -35.64
CA ALA A 70 -18.92 27.92 -36.06
C ALA A 70 -19.55 29.32 -36.05
N GLY A 71 -19.25 30.13 -35.04
CA GLY A 71 -19.68 31.53 -34.98
C GLY A 71 -19.13 32.37 -36.14
N LEU A 72 -17.85 32.20 -36.48
CA LEU A 72 -17.23 32.90 -37.59
C LEU A 72 -17.85 32.48 -38.94
N ALA A 73 -18.01 31.18 -39.17
CA ALA A 73 -18.68 30.65 -40.37
C ALA A 73 -20.12 31.19 -40.50
N PHE A 74 -20.86 31.29 -39.38
CA PHE A 74 -22.20 31.87 -39.38
C PHE A 74 -22.20 33.35 -39.77
N VAL A 75 -21.26 34.15 -39.26
CA VAL A 75 -21.10 35.58 -39.61
C VAL A 75 -20.72 35.77 -41.07
N LEU A 76 -19.91 34.86 -41.62
CA LEU A 76 -19.50 34.84 -43.04
C LEU A 76 -20.63 34.39 -43.99
N GLY A 77 -21.78 33.97 -43.46
CA GLY A 77 -22.92 33.51 -44.26
C GLY A 77 -22.89 32.02 -44.63
N GLU A 78 -21.87 31.28 -44.20
CA GLU A 78 -21.69 29.84 -44.40
C GLU A 78 -22.54 29.02 -43.42
N ARG A 79 -23.86 29.10 -43.58
CA ARG A 79 -24.82 28.47 -42.64
C ARG A 79 -24.69 26.95 -42.57
N ILE A 80 -24.33 26.30 -43.67
CA ILE A 80 -24.17 24.84 -43.73
C ILE A 80 -22.94 24.42 -42.93
N ASP A 81 -21.81 25.09 -43.12
CA ASP A 81 -20.56 24.79 -42.41
C ASP A 81 -20.70 25.05 -40.91
N ALA A 82 -21.31 26.17 -40.51
CA ALA A 82 -21.62 26.46 -39.11
C ALA A 82 -22.52 25.39 -38.47
N ALA A 83 -23.61 24.99 -39.15
CA ALA A 83 -24.52 23.96 -38.66
C ALA A 83 -23.83 22.58 -38.53
N MET A 84 -22.95 22.25 -39.46
CA MET A 84 -22.20 21.00 -39.42
C MET A 84 -21.14 20.98 -38.32
N ILE A 85 -20.41 22.08 -38.09
CA ILE A 85 -19.46 22.17 -36.96
C ILE A 85 -20.21 21.95 -35.64
N LEU A 86 -21.37 22.61 -35.46
CA LEU A 86 -22.21 22.42 -34.27
C LEU A 86 -22.70 20.96 -34.13
N LEU A 87 -23.08 20.31 -35.24
CA LEU A 87 -23.46 18.90 -35.23
C LEU A 87 -22.28 18.00 -34.77
N PHE A 88 -21.07 18.23 -35.29
CA PHE A 88 -19.89 17.46 -34.88
C PHE A 88 -19.53 17.69 -33.42
N VAL A 89 -19.60 18.94 -32.95
CA VAL A 89 -19.41 19.26 -31.53
C VAL A 89 -20.44 18.50 -30.67
N ALA A 90 -21.71 18.47 -31.07
CA ALA A 90 -22.75 17.74 -30.35
C ALA A 90 -22.51 16.22 -30.33
N ILE A 91 -22.11 15.63 -31.47
CA ILE A 91 -21.79 14.20 -31.56
C ILE A 91 -20.58 13.87 -30.68
N ASN A 92 -19.47 14.62 -30.80
CA ASN A 92 -18.26 14.41 -30.00
C ASN A 92 -18.53 14.57 -28.50
N THR A 93 -19.27 15.63 -28.11
CA THR A 93 -19.63 15.86 -26.70
C THR A 93 -20.48 14.72 -26.14
N THR A 94 -21.46 14.22 -26.93
CA THR A 94 -22.34 13.11 -26.51
C THR A 94 -21.56 11.82 -26.36
N LEU A 95 -20.70 11.51 -27.34
CA LEU A 95 -19.85 10.33 -27.32
C LEU A 95 -18.86 10.38 -26.14
N GLY A 96 -18.17 11.51 -25.97
CA GLY A 96 -17.26 11.77 -24.86
C GLY A 96 -17.95 11.64 -23.50
N PHE A 97 -19.13 12.24 -23.33
CA PHE A 97 -19.95 12.08 -22.12
C PHE A 97 -20.29 10.61 -21.85
N ALA A 98 -20.79 9.87 -22.85
CA ALA A 98 -21.17 8.47 -22.67
C ALA A 98 -19.97 7.59 -22.27
N GLN A 99 -18.79 7.88 -22.83
CA GLN A 99 -17.57 7.14 -22.56
C GLN A 99 -16.99 7.48 -21.18
N GLU A 100 -16.93 8.76 -20.85
CA GLU A 100 -16.46 9.25 -19.56
C GLU A 100 -17.37 8.79 -18.42
N TYR A 101 -18.68 8.78 -18.64
CA TYR A 101 -19.64 8.22 -17.68
C TYR A 101 -19.42 6.72 -17.43
N ARG A 102 -19.13 5.94 -18.48
CA ARG A 102 -18.78 4.50 -18.34
C ARG A 102 -17.48 4.32 -17.57
N ALA A 103 -16.48 5.16 -17.83
CA ALA A 103 -15.22 5.14 -17.12
C ALA A 103 -15.41 5.45 -15.62
N GLU A 104 -16.23 6.46 -15.29
CA GLU A 104 -16.57 6.81 -13.92
C GLU A 104 -17.32 5.68 -13.21
N LEU A 105 -18.24 4.98 -13.90
CA LEU A 105 -18.95 3.84 -13.34
C LEU A 105 -18.00 2.68 -12.99
N ALA A 106 -17.02 2.40 -13.86
CA ALA A 106 -15.99 1.39 -13.59
C ALA A 106 -15.15 1.77 -12.35
N ALA A 107 -14.76 3.05 -12.23
CA ALA A 107 -14.05 3.56 -11.06
C ALA A 107 -14.89 3.48 -9.77
N LYS A 108 -16.20 3.75 -9.84
CA LYS A 108 -17.12 3.61 -8.70
C LYS A 108 -17.22 2.17 -8.18
N ILE A 109 -17.17 1.17 -9.06
CA ILE A 109 -17.18 -0.24 -8.66
C ILE A 109 -15.92 -0.58 -7.86
N LEU A 110 -14.75 -0.08 -8.29
CA LEU A 110 -13.48 -0.28 -7.58
C LEU A 110 -13.51 0.30 -6.16
N LYS A 111 -14.11 1.49 -5.98
CA LYS A 111 -14.29 2.12 -4.66
C LYS A 111 -15.10 1.28 -3.67
N ARG A 112 -15.96 0.35 -4.14
CA ARG A 112 -16.76 -0.53 -3.26
C ARG A 112 -15.97 -1.70 -2.68
N TYR A 113 -14.84 -2.07 -3.28
CA TYR A 113 -13.95 -3.12 -2.76
C TYR A 113 -13.12 -2.64 -1.55
N TRP A 114 -13.08 -1.33 -1.32
CA TRP A 114 -12.38 -0.72 -0.19
C TRP A 114 -13.38 -0.41 0.93
N ARG A 115 -13.38 -1.26 1.97
CA ARG A 115 -14.04 -1.00 3.24
C ARG A 115 -12.99 -1.04 4.34
N HIS A 116 -12.73 0.10 4.97
CA HIS A 116 -11.97 0.11 6.21
C HIS A 116 -12.90 -0.42 7.29
N THR A 117 -12.45 -1.38 8.09
CA THR A 117 -13.23 -1.92 9.21
C THR A 117 -12.70 -1.36 10.52
N ALA A 118 -13.60 -1.15 11.47
CA ALA A 118 -13.30 -0.76 12.84
C ALA A 118 -13.89 -1.79 13.81
N ARG A 119 -13.19 -2.04 14.93
CA ARG A 119 -13.68 -2.95 15.97
C ARG A 119 -14.55 -2.17 16.93
N ALA A 120 -15.85 -2.16 16.66
CA ALA A 120 -16.84 -1.50 17.51
C ALA A 120 -17.39 -2.48 18.55
N VAL A 121 -17.72 -1.96 19.72
CA VAL A 121 -18.46 -2.66 20.76
C VAL A 121 -19.90 -2.18 20.68
N ARG A 122 -20.83 -3.10 20.40
CA ARG A 122 -22.29 -2.84 20.37
C ARG A 122 -22.99 -3.94 21.18
N ASP A 123 -23.85 -3.55 22.11
CA ASP A 123 -24.47 -4.43 23.12
C ASP A 123 -23.48 -5.39 23.84
N GLY A 124 -22.28 -4.90 24.14
CA GLY A 124 -21.23 -5.63 24.85
C GLY A 124 -20.45 -6.65 24.01
N ALA A 125 -20.88 -6.92 22.77
CA ALA A 125 -20.15 -7.75 21.83
C ALA A 125 -19.23 -6.89 20.97
N THR A 126 -18.00 -7.37 20.75
CA THR A 126 -17.08 -6.74 19.78
C THR A 126 -17.36 -7.30 18.39
N SER A 127 -17.63 -6.43 17.43
CA SER A 127 -17.83 -6.79 16.02
C SER A 127 -17.03 -5.86 15.11
N GLU A 128 -16.60 -6.40 13.96
CA GLU A 128 -16.04 -5.56 12.90
C GLU A 128 -17.18 -4.88 12.13
N VAL A 129 -17.17 -3.55 12.12
CA VAL A 129 -18.11 -2.71 11.38
C VAL A 129 -17.36 -1.90 10.33
N ASP A 130 -18.03 -1.46 9.27
CA ASP A 130 -17.41 -0.52 8.32
C ASP A 130 -17.12 0.79 9.06
N ALA A 131 -15.92 1.33 8.89
CA ALA A 131 -15.51 2.60 9.49
C ALA A 131 -16.44 3.75 9.06
N ARG A 132 -17.05 3.64 7.88
CA ARG A 132 -18.06 4.60 7.37
C ARG A 132 -19.38 4.56 8.14
N ASP A 133 -19.67 3.45 8.81
CA ASP A 133 -20.89 3.23 9.58
C ASP A 133 -20.71 3.58 11.07
N LEU A 134 -19.54 4.13 11.43
CA LEU A 134 -19.29 4.67 12.77
C LEU A 134 -20.06 5.96 12.97
N VAL A 135 -20.66 6.09 14.14
CA VAL A 135 -21.42 7.28 14.55
C VAL A 135 -20.93 7.80 15.90
N PRO A 136 -21.12 9.09 16.20
CA PRO A 136 -20.87 9.62 17.54
C PRO A 136 -21.60 8.80 18.61
N GLY A 137 -20.86 8.38 19.63
CA GLY A 137 -21.29 7.50 20.71
C GLY A 137 -20.95 6.02 20.54
N ASP A 138 -20.49 5.57 19.37
CA ASP A 138 -19.95 4.21 19.23
C ASP A 138 -18.71 4.03 20.12
N VAL A 139 -18.51 2.83 20.68
CA VAL A 139 -17.32 2.47 21.44
C VAL A 139 -16.43 1.63 20.54
N ILE A 140 -15.15 1.99 20.41
CA ILE A 140 -14.19 1.26 19.58
C ILE A 140 -12.98 0.77 20.39
N ARG A 141 -12.39 -0.35 19.96
CA ARG A 141 -11.14 -0.88 20.51
C ARG A 141 -9.97 -0.69 19.54
N LEU A 142 -8.92 -0.09 20.04
CA LEU A 142 -7.69 0.24 19.32
C LEU A 142 -6.54 -0.64 19.84
N ARG A 143 -5.64 -1.04 18.94
CA ARG A 143 -4.37 -1.72 19.26
C ARG A 143 -3.25 -1.18 18.38
N ALA A 144 -2.02 -1.49 18.74
CA ALA A 144 -0.84 -1.23 17.91
C ALA A 144 -1.04 -1.70 16.45
N GLY A 145 -0.80 -0.80 15.50
CA GLY A 145 -0.96 -1.00 14.06
C GLY A 145 -2.34 -0.61 13.51
N ASP A 146 -3.32 -0.28 14.36
CA ASP A 146 -4.61 0.22 13.90
C ASP A 146 -4.51 1.70 13.52
N LYS A 147 -5.38 2.10 12.59
CA LYS A 147 -5.62 3.50 12.29
C LYS A 147 -6.85 3.98 13.04
N ILE A 148 -6.80 5.17 13.62
CA ILE A 148 -7.95 5.71 14.33
C ILE A 148 -9.01 6.17 13.32
N PRO A 149 -10.21 5.54 13.30
CA PRO A 149 -11.18 5.70 12.21
C PRO A 149 -12.06 6.95 12.36
N ALA A 150 -12.14 7.53 13.56
CA ALA A 150 -12.95 8.70 13.91
C ALA A 150 -12.32 9.37 15.13
N ASP A 151 -12.65 10.63 15.42
CA ASP A 151 -12.15 11.27 16.64
C ASP A 151 -12.77 10.56 17.84
N VAL A 152 -11.93 10.12 18.78
CA VAL A 152 -12.32 9.35 19.93
C VAL A 152 -11.79 9.92 21.23
N ARG A 153 -12.61 9.84 22.28
CA ARG A 153 -12.21 10.13 23.65
C ARG A 153 -11.89 8.80 24.36
N LEU A 154 -10.65 8.64 24.80
CA LEU A 154 -10.14 7.41 25.39
C LEU A 154 -10.73 7.17 26.78
N ILE A 155 -11.42 6.07 26.99
CA ILE A 155 -12.04 5.71 28.28
C ILE A 155 -11.25 4.63 29.05
N ASP A 156 -10.27 4.04 28.38
CA ASP A 156 -9.29 3.09 28.91
C ASP A 156 -8.07 3.04 27.98
N ALA A 157 -6.86 2.95 28.54
CA ALA A 157 -5.62 2.94 27.76
C ALA A 157 -4.45 2.31 28.53
N HIS A 158 -3.70 1.42 27.87
CA HIS A 158 -2.54 0.74 28.43
C HIS A 158 -1.33 0.85 27.50
N GLY A 159 -0.32 1.61 27.92
CA GLY A 159 0.92 1.81 27.15
C GLY A 159 0.69 2.41 25.76
N LEU A 160 -0.38 3.20 25.60
CA LEU A 160 -0.82 3.73 24.32
C LEU A 160 0.09 4.88 23.86
N ALA A 161 0.65 4.74 22.66
CA ALA A 161 1.34 5.82 21.97
C ALA A 161 0.79 5.96 20.55
N ILE A 162 0.52 7.20 20.14
CA ILE A 162 -0.05 7.54 18.84
C ILE A 162 0.94 8.41 18.07
N ASP A 163 1.06 8.17 16.77
CA ASP A 163 1.72 9.09 15.83
C ASP A 163 0.69 10.11 15.33
N GLU A 164 0.86 11.36 15.76
CA GLU A 164 -0.01 12.49 15.38
C GLU A 164 0.62 13.37 14.30
N SER A 165 1.73 12.94 13.68
CA SER A 165 2.45 13.70 12.65
C SER A 165 1.58 14.12 11.47
N SER A 166 0.56 13.32 11.13
CA SER A 166 -0.43 13.65 10.10
C SER A 166 -1.27 14.90 10.41
N LEU A 167 -1.44 15.26 11.69
CA LEU A 167 -2.16 16.47 12.13
C LEU A 167 -1.23 17.59 12.58
N THR A 168 -0.17 17.28 13.32
CA THR A 168 0.70 18.28 13.96
C THR A 168 1.93 18.62 13.12
N GLY A 169 2.33 17.73 12.20
CA GLY A 169 3.60 17.81 11.47
C GLY A 169 4.82 17.40 12.31
N GLU A 170 4.64 17.08 13.59
CA GLU A 170 5.72 16.67 14.49
C GLU A 170 5.85 15.15 14.49
N SER A 171 7.03 14.61 14.20
CA SER A 171 7.28 13.16 14.08
C SER A 171 7.46 12.43 15.42
N ALA A 172 7.21 13.08 16.55
CA ALA A 172 7.34 12.48 17.86
C ALA A 172 6.06 11.72 18.24
N SER A 173 6.22 10.53 18.82
CA SER A 173 5.09 9.78 19.35
C SER A 173 4.53 10.46 20.59
N VAL A 174 3.20 10.55 20.66
CA VAL A 174 2.49 11.17 21.79
C VAL A 174 1.92 10.06 22.67
N ALA A 175 2.37 10.01 23.92
CA ALA A 175 1.82 9.10 24.92
C ALA A 175 0.43 9.56 25.35
N LYS A 176 -0.53 8.64 25.35
CA LYS A 176 -1.93 8.96 25.67
C LYS A 176 -2.37 8.33 26.98
N HIS A 177 -3.33 8.98 27.63
CA HIS A 177 -3.97 8.56 28.88
C HIS A 177 -5.50 8.69 28.77
N PHE A 178 -6.25 8.17 29.74
CA PHE A 178 -7.73 8.18 29.68
C PHE A 178 -8.38 9.17 30.67
N SER A 179 -7.63 9.69 31.65
CA SER A 179 -8.15 10.64 32.65
C SER A 179 -8.63 11.95 32.02
N ALA A 180 -9.63 12.58 32.63
CA ALA A 180 -10.08 13.91 32.24
C ALA A 180 -8.96 14.94 32.39
N MET A 181 -8.87 15.88 31.45
CA MET A 181 -7.91 16.97 31.50
C MET A 181 -8.40 18.10 32.42
N THR A 182 -7.46 18.86 33.00
CA THR A 182 -7.77 19.99 33.87
C THR A 182 -8.21 21.23 33.08
N ASP A 183 -7.60 21.45 31.92
CA ASP A 183 -7.86 22.58 31.03
C ASP A 183 -8.23 22.07 29.64
N GLU A 184 -9.03 22.86 28.92
CA GLU A 184 -9.34 22.57 27.51
C GLU A 184 -8.08 22.69 26.65
N PRO A 185 -7.71 21.64 25.89
CA PRO A 185 -6.54 21.68 25.01
C PRO A 185 -6.74 22.72 23.91
N ARG A 186 -5.68 23.49 23.65
CA ARG A 186 -5.67 24.53 22.60
C ARG A 186 -5.10 24.02 21.29
N GLU A 187 -4.16 23.10 21.38
CA GLU A 187 -3.52 22.44 20.24
C GLU A 187 -3.86 20.95 20.23
N PHE A 188 -3.75 20.31 19.06
CA PHE A 188 -4.05 18.89 18.92
C PHE A 188 -3.11 18.01 19.78
N GLY A 189 -1.82 18.33 19.81
CA GLY A 189 -0.82 17.58 20.58
C GLY A 189 -1.05 17.62 22.10
N ASP A 190 -1.68 18.67 22.62
CA ASP A 190 -2.00 18.82 24.04
C ASP A 190 -3.11 17.86 24.50
N ALA A 191 -3.94 17.37 23.57
CA ALA A 191 -5.09 16.52 23.86
C ALA A 191 -4.66 15.08 24.16
N GLY A 192 -4.06 14.89 25.35
CA GLY A 192 -3.47 13.62 25.79
C GLY A 192 -4.46 12.47 25.99
N ASN A 193 -5.76 12.72 25.95
CA ASN A 193 -6.82 11.73 26.11
C ASN A 193 -7.79 11.60 24.92
N ILE A 194 -7.45 12.26 23.82
CA ILE A 194 -8.13 12.18 22.53
C ILE A 194 -7.25 11.40 21.56
N GLY A 195 -7.86 10.53 20.77
CA GLY A 195 -7.28 9.96 19.56
C GLY A 195 -7.96 10.57 18.34
N PHE A 196 -7.20 11.19 17.45
CA PHE A 196 -7.76 11.89 16.28
C PHE A 196 -7.91 10.96 15.07
N ALA A 197 -8.98 11.17 14.31
CA ALA A 197 -9.22 10.46 13.05
C ALA A 197 -8.03 10.64 12.11
N GLY A 198 -7.56 9.52 11.56
CA GLY A 198 -6.43 9.54 10.63
C GLY A 198 -5.04 9.49 11.27
N THR A 199 -4.94 9.39 12.60
CA THR A 199 -3.68 9.12 13.31
C THR A 199 -3.45 7.62 13.52
N ASP A 200 -2.20 7.26 13.77
CA ASP A 200 -1.72 5.87 13.75
C ASP A 200 -1.36 5.39 15.17
N VAL A 201 -1.85 4.22 15.59
CA VAL A 201 -1.50 3.65 16.90
C VAL A 201 -0.18 2.89 16.79
N LEU A 202 0.86 3.37 17.48
CA LEU A 202 2.20 2.78 17.43
C LEU A 202 2.36 1.62 18.40
N THR A 203 1.95 1.81 19.66
CA THR A 203 2.08 0.81 20.73
C THR A 203 0.86 0.83 21.65
N GLY A 204 0.63 -0.27 22.37
CA GLY A 204 -0.41 -0.37 23.39
C GLY A 204 -1.79 -0.73 22.85
N GLU A 205 -2.76 -0.69 23.76
CA GLU A 205 -4.18 -0.94 23.48
C GLU A 205 -5.04 0.09 24.21
N ALA A 206 -6.18 0.44 23.63
CA ALA A 206 -7.11 1.39 24.22
C ALA A 206 -8.56 1.14 23.82
N THR A 207 -9.49 1.62 24.64
CA THR A 207 -10.91 1.71 24.31
C THR A 207 -11.33 3.17 24.29
N GLY A 208 -12.00 3.60 23.22
CA GLY A 208 -12.44 4.99 23.06
C GLY A 208 -13.91 5.10 22.64
N VAL A 209 -14.54 6.21 23.00
CA VAL A 209 -15.89 6.57 22.54
C VAL A 209 -15.75 7.57 21.39
N VAL A 210 -16.43 7.32 20.28
CA VAL A 210 -16.46 8.21 19.11
C VAL A 210 -17.16 9.51 19.47
N ILE A 211 -16.46 10.64 19.30
CA ILE A 211 -16.97 11.98 19.60
C ILE A 211 -17.37 12.74 18.33
N ALA A 212 -16.64 12.55 17.23
CA ALA A 212 -16.89 13.20 15.95
C ALA A 212 -16.49 12.31 14.77
N THR A 213 -17.21 12.44 13.66
CA THR A 213 -17.04 11.60 12.45
C THR A 213 -16.99 12.46 11.19
N GLY A 214 -16.39 11.93 10.13
CA GLY A 214 -16.40 12.52 8.79
C GLY A 214 -15.84 13.94 8.77
N ARG A 215 -16.62 14.87 8.22
CA ARG A 215 -16.26 16.29 8.12
C ARG A 215 -16.13 17.00 9.47
N ASP A 216 -16.80 16.49 10.50
CA ASP A 216 -16.80 17.11 11.83
C ASP A 216 -15.62 16.65 12.69
N SER A 217 -14.85 15.66 12.23
CA SER A 217 -13.58 15.30 12.84
C SER A 217 -12.53 16.40 12.64
N ALA A 218 -11.53 16.46 13.51
CA ALA A 218 -10.43 17.42 13.45
C ALA A 218 -9.75 17.43 12.09
N LEU A 219 -9.33 16.25 11.61
CA LEU A 219 -8.70 16.11 10.30
C LEU A 219 -9.69 16.35 9.16
N GLY A 220 -10.97 15.97 9.32
CA GLY A 220 -12.04 16.22 8.35
C GLY A 220 -12.32 17.69 8.12
N GLY A 221 -12.27 18.52 9.16
CA GLY A 221 -12.41 19.98 9.06
C GLY A 221 -11.26 20.61 8.29
N ILE A 222 -10.03 20.12 8.47
CA ILE A 222 -8.83 20.60 7.75
C ILE A 222 -8.89 20.17 6.28
N THR A 223 -9.16 18.90 6.01
CA THR A 223 -9.23 18.35 4.64
C THR A 223 -10.40 18.89 3.83
N ALA A 224 -11.51 19.30 4.46
CA ALA A 224 -12.57 20.02 3.76
C ALA A 224 -12.11 21.39 3.19
N LEU A 225 -11.05 21.97 3.78
CA LEU A 225 -10.46 23.25 3.37
C LEU A 225 -9.28 23.10 2.40
N THR A 226 -8.71 21.89 2.26
CA THR A 226 -7.60 21.60 1.35
C THR A 226 -8.07 20.70 0.21
N LEU A 227 -7.99 21.19 -1.04
CA LEU A 227 -8.17 20.32 -2.20
C LEU A 227 -7.06 19.25 -2.16
N GLU A 228 -7.42 17.96 -2.12
CA GLU A 228 -6.46 16.86 -2.25
C GLU A 228 -5.65 17.04 -3.54
N THR A 229 -4.44 17.60 -3.42
CA THR A 229 -3.49 17.66 -4.53
C THR A 229 -2.57 16.46 -4.43
N HIS A 230 -2.92 15.39 -5.13
CA HIS A 230 -1.99 14.29 -5.35
C HIS A 230 -0.92 14.69 -6.36
N ALA A 231 0.31 14.24 -6.13
CA ALA A 231 1.36 14.36 -7.14
C ALA A 231 0.96 13.54 -8.38
N PRO A 232 1.05 14.13 -9.59
CA PRO A 232 0.71 13.43 -10.83
C PRO A 232 1.66 12.24 -11.05
N SER A 233 1.19 11.19 -11.72
CA SER A 233 2.07 10.06 -12.06
C SER A 233 3.20 10.51 -13.00
N ALA A 234 4.27 9.69 -13.08
CA ALA A 234 5.37 9.93 -14.00
C ALA A 234 4.86 10.04 -15.46
N PHE A 235 3.86 9.24 -15.80
CA PHE A 235 3.20 9.24 -17.09
C PHE A 235 2.32 10.44 -17.34
N GLU A 236 1.49 10.85 -16.39
CA GLU A 236 0.70 12.07 -16.51
C GLU A 236 1.62 13.26 -16.78
N THR A 237 2.75 13.31 -16.07
CA THR A 237 3.79 14.33 -16.26
C THR A 237 4.42 14.24 -17.66
N ASN A 238 4.74 13.03 -18.13
CA ASN A 238 5.35 12.81 -19.44
C ASN A 238 4.38 13.09 -20.60
N ILE A 239 3.11 12.69 -20.48
CA ILE A 239 2.03 13.05 -21.40
C ILE A 239 1.86 14.56 -21.44
N ALA A 240 1.81 15.24 -20.29
CA ALA A 240 1.62 16.69 -20.27
C ALA A 240 2.76 17.41 -21.01
N LYS A 241 4.03 17.02 -20.74
CA LYS A 241 5.20 17.54 -21.46
C LYS A 241 5.12 17.24 -22.96
N PHE A 242 4.74 16.02 -23.31
CA PHE A 242 4.60 15.59 -24.69
C PHE A 242 3.50 16.38 -25.42
N SER A 243 2.31 16.51 -24.84
CA SER A 243 1.20 17.31 -25.38
C SER A 243 1.58 18.77 -25.59
N VAL A 244 2.31 19.38 -24.65
CA VAL A 244 2.83 20.75 -24.82
C VAL A 244 3.85 20.84 -25.95
N PHE A 245 4.73 19.85 -26.09
CA PHE A 245 5.67 19.77 -27.21
C PHE A 245 4.95 19.68 -28.55
N ILE A 246 3.93 18.80 -28.66
CA ILE A 246 3.11 18.66 -29.88
C ILE A 246 2.39 19.97 -30.20
N LEU A 247 1.75 20.62 -29.22
CA LEU A 247 1.07 21.89 -29.43
C LEU A 247 2.02 22.96 -29.97
N LYS A 248 3.23 23.08 -29.39
CA LYS A 248 4.26 24.02 -29.87
C LYS A 248 4.67 23.72 -31.31
N LEU A 249 4.91 22.45 -31.63
CA LEU A 249 5.30 22.04 -32.98
C LEU A 249 4.20 22.39 -34.00
N THR A 250 2.94 22.05 -33.70
CA THR A 250 1.78 22.36 -34.55
C THR A 250 1.62 23.86 -34.78
N LEU A 251 1.72 24.67 -33.73
CA LEU A 251 1.60 26.13 -33.85
C LEU A 251 2.73 26.74 -34.69
N VAL A 252 3.97 26.25 -34.52
CA VAL A 252 5.11 26.71 -35.32
C VAL A 252 4.94 26.33 -36.79
N THR A 253 4.57 25.09 -37.10
CA THR A 253 4.32 24.68 -38.49
C THR A 253 3.15 25.43 -39.09
N LEU A 254 2.08 25.65 -38.34
CA LEU A 254 0.92 26.40 -38.79
C LEU A 254 1.29 27.85 -39.12
N ALA A 255 2.00 28.54 -38.22
CA ALA A 255 2.47 29.90 -38.45
C ALA A 255 3.38 29.97 -39.69
N PHE A 256 4.26 28.99 -39.87
CA PHE A 256 5.13 28.90 -41.03
C PHE A 256 4.34 28.71 -42.34
N VAL A 257 3.37 27.79 -42.37
CA VAL A 257 2.55 27.51 -43.55
C VAL A 257 1.63 28.66 -43.88
N LEU A 258 1.07 29.34 -42.87
CA LEU A 258 0.26 30.54 -43.06
C LEU A 258 1.11 31.69 -43.63
N ALA A 259 2.28 31.95 -43.06
CA ALA A 259 3.20 32.98 -43.54
C ALA A 259 3.64 32.72 -44.99
N LEU A 260 3.95 31.46 -45.33
CA LEU A 260 4.36 31.10 -46.68
C LEU A 260 3.19 31.18 -47.68
N ASN A 261 1.97 30.75 -47.30
CA ASN A 261 0.78 30.93 -48.13
C ASN A 261 0.47 32.41 -48.38
N LEU A 262 0.54 33.26 -47.34
CA LEU A 262 0.36 34.71 -47.47
C LEU A 262 1.41 35.32 -48.41
N ALA A 263 2.68 34.90 -48.30
CA ALA A 263 3.76 35.39 -49.14
C ALA A 263 3.63 34.95 -50.61
N LEU A 264 3.20 33.71 -50.87
CA LEU A 264 3.07 33.16 -52.21
C LEU A 264 1.77 33.57 -52.92
N LYS A 265 0.65 33.69 -52.19
CA LYS A 265 -0.70 33.80 -52.77
C LYS A 265 -1.45 35.09 -52.41
N GLY A 266 -0.89 35.92 -51.53
CA GLY A 266 -1.48 37.20 -51.12
C GLY A 266 -2.67 37.09 -50.15
N LEU A 267 -3.26 38.24 -49.79
CA LEU A 267 -4.28 38.38 -48.73
C LEU A 267 -5.72 37.98 -49.13
N GLY A 268 -5.96 37.69 -50.42
CA GLY A 268 -7.32 37.50 -50.96
C GLY A 268 -8.09 36.28 -50.43
N ARG A 269 -7.43 35.37 -49.67
CA ARG A 269 -8.03 34.15 -49.09
C ARG A 269 -7.77 34.00 -47.60
N ALA A 270 -7.53 35.12 -46.91
CA ALA A 270 -7.21 35.10 -45.49
C ALA A 270 -8.31 34.40 -44.65
N GLU A 271 -9.58 34.53 -45.04
CA GLU A 271 -10.73 33.94 -44.35
C GLU A 271 -10.74 32.41 -44.45
N GLU A 272 -10.62 31.86 -45.66
CA GLU A 272 -10.53 30.42 -45.90
C GLU A 272 -9.28 29.81 -45.24
N LEU A 273 -8.15 30.51 -45.29
CA LEU A 273 -6.90 30.07 -44.65
C LEU A 273 -7.00 30.08 -43.12
N LEU A 274 -7.77 31.02 -42.53
CA LEU A 274 -8.01 31.07 -41.09
C LEU A 274 -8.88 29.91 -40.63
N LEU A 275 -10.02 29.66 -41.29
CA LEU A 275 -10.91 28.54 -40.99
C LEU A 275 -10.19 27.19 -41.19
N PHE A 276 -9.42 27.07 -42.26
CA PHE A 276 -8.55 25.93 -42.52
C PHE A 276 -7.52 25.73 -41.41
N SER A 277 -6.84 26.81 -40.98
CA SER A 277 -5.83 26.76 -39.92
C SER A 277 -6.39 26.31 -38.57
N ILE A 278 -7.60 26.77 -38.22
CA ILE A 278 -8.30 26.36 -37.01
C ILE A 278 -8.64 24.85 -37.08
N ALA A 279 -9.24 24.40 -38.19
CA ALA A 279 -9.61 22.99 -38.37
C ALA A 279 -8.39 22.06 -38.41
N LEU A 280 -7.30 22.52 -39.02
CA LEU A 280 -6.04 21.80 -39.11
C LEU A 280 -5.38 21.65 -37.72
N THR A 281 -5.42 22.72 -36.90
CA THR A 281 -4.90 22.70 -35.51
C THR A 281 -5.71 21.76 -34.64
N VAL A 282 -7.03 21.84 -34.75
CA VAL A 282 -8.01 20.96 -34.12
C VAL A 282 -7.68 19.49 -34.43
N GLY A 283 -7.38 19.17 -35.69
CA GLY A 283 -7.13 17.80 -36.10
C GLY A 283 -5.82 17.16 -35.63
N VAL A 284 -4.89 17.92 -35.02
CA VAL A 284 -3.64 17.35 -34.52
C VAL A 284 -3.75 16.86 -33.08
N ILE A 285 -4.59 17.51 -32.27
CA ILE A 285 -4.62 17.30 -30.83
C ILE A 285 -5.30 15.95 -30.52
N PRO A 286 -4.64 15.02 -29.81
CA PRO A 286 -5.24 13.75 -29.43
C PRO A 286 -6.21 13.93 -28.25
N GLU A 287 -7.42 14.46 -28.53
CA GLU A 287 -8.43 14.78 -27.51
C GLU A 287 -8.92 13.54 -26.75
N ALA A 288 -8.94 12.38 -27.40
CA ALA A 288 -9.38 11.12 -26.81
C ALA A 288 -8.36 10.47 -25.84
N LEU A 289 -7.14 11.01 -25.72
CA LEU A 289 -6.08 10.42 -24.89
C LEU A 289 -6.44 10.27 -23.40
N PRO A 290 -7.01 11.28 -22.71
CA PRO A 290 -7.38 11.13 -21.29
C PRO A 290 -8.43 10.05 -21.08
N LEU A 291 -9.38 9.95 -22.01
CA LEU A 291 -10.43 8.94 -21.97
C LEU A 291 -9.87 7.53 -22.20
N VAL A 292 -9.06 7.34 -23.25
CA VAL A 292 -8.40 6.06 -23.55
C VAL A 292 -7.58 5.57 -22.37
N THR A 293 -6.82 6.47 -21.75
CA THR A 293 -6.03 6.19 -20.54
C THR A 293 -6.93 5.73 -19.40
N THR A 294 -8.02 6.45 -19.14
CA THR A 294 -8.97 6.09 -18.06
C THR A 294 -9.63 4.73 -18.30
N ILE A 295 -10.04 4.43 -19.55
CA ILE A 295 -10.62 3.13 -19.92
C ILE A 295 -9.60 2.00 -19.76
N ALA A 296 -8.37 2.19 -20.24
CA ALA A 296 -7.31 1.20 -20.16
C ALA A 296 -6.96 0.89 -18.69
N LEU A 297 -6.72 1.91 -17.87
CA LEU A 297 -6.43 1.76 -16.45
C LEU A 297 -7.62 1.14 -15.69
N SER A 298 -8.85 1.60 -15.92
CA SER A 298 -10.03 1.03 -15.24
C SER A 298 -10.25 -0.44 -15.61
N THR A 299 -10.02 -0.81 -16.87
CA THR A 299 -10.11 -2.20 -17.32
C THR A 299 -9.02 -3.06 -16.70
N GLY A 300 -7.78 -2.55 -16.64
CA GLY A 300 -6.67 -3.19 -15.94
C GLY A 300 -6.98 -3.41 -14.45
N ALA A 301 -7.55 -2.40 -13.78
CA ALA A 301 -7.92 -2.46 -12.36
C ALA A 301 -8.93 -3.58 -12.09
N LEU A 302 -9.97 -3.66 -12.94
CA LEU A 302 -11.00 -4.69 -12.84
C LEU A 302 -10.44 -6.08 -13.09
N ARG A 303 -9.49 -6.23 -14.04
CA ARG A 303 -8.80 -7.51 -14.28
C ARG A 303 -7.92 -7.91 -13.10
N MET A 304 -7.21 -6.96 -12.50
CA MET A 304 -6.44 -7.19 -11.27
C MET A 304 -7.33 -7.61 -10.10
N THR A 305 -8.49 -6.99 -9.93
CA THR A 305 -9.43 -7.36 -8.86
C THR A 305 -9.90 -8.82 -9.01
N ARG A 306 -10.13 -9.28 -10.24
CA ARG A 306 -10.43 -10.70 -10.54
C ARG A 306 -9.25 -11.64 -10.29
N ARG A 307 -8.03 -11.12 -10.24
CA ARG A 307 -6.79 -11.83 -9.88
C ARG A 307 -6.38 -11.58 -8.42
N HIS A 308 -7.32 -11.25 -7.55
CA HIS A 308 -7.07 -11.09 -6.11
C HIS A 308 -6.13 -9.92 -5.75
N ALA A 309 -6.08 -8.85 -6.55
CA ALA A 309 -5.41 -7.60 -6.20
C ALA A 309 -6.30 -6.37 -6.43
N VAL A 310 -6.39 -5.50 -5.44
CA VAL A 310 -7.19 -4.28 -5.47
C VAL A 310 -6.26 -3.09 -5.56
N VAL A 311 -6.48 -2.22 -6.54
CA VAL A 311 -5.68 -1.02 -6.75
C VAL A 311 -6.40 0.19 -6.13
N ARG A 312 -5.71 0.98 -5.32
CA ARG A 312 -6.28 2.17 -4.63
C ARG A 312 -6.45 3.35 -5.59
N ARG A 313 -5.47 3.53 -6.49
CA ARG A 313 -5.43 4.60 -7.49
C ARG A 313 -5.23 4.00 -8.88
N LEU A 314 -5.99 4.44 -9.87
CA LEU A 314 -5.89 3.88 -11.23
C LEU A 314 -4.47 3.98 -11.80
N SER A 315 -3.74 5.06 -11.51
CA SER A 315 -2.34 5.26 -11.92
C SER A 315 -1.38 4.21 -11.38
N ALA A 316 -1.67 3.57 -10.24
CA ALA A 316 -0.78 2.55 -9.66
C ALA A 316 -0.70 1.26 -10.48
N ILE A 317 -1.63 1.02 -11.42
CA ILE A 317 -1.52 -0.09 -12.38
C ILE A 317 -0.32 0.10 -13.29
N GLU A 318 -0.12 1.33 -13.73
CA GLU A 318 1.03 1.67 -14.55
C GLU A 318 2.31 1.57 -13.73
N ASP A 319 2.33 2.17 -12.54
CA ASP A 319 3.50 2.13 -11.66
C ASP A 319 3.91 0.66 -11.39
N LEU A 320 2.92 -0.22 -11.18
CA LEU A 320 3.13 -1.66 -11.02
C LEU A 320 3.76 -2.31 -12.28
N GLY A 321 3.35 -1.88 -13.48
CA GLY A 321 3.95 -2.34 -14.74
C GLY A 321 5.40 -1.90 -14.93
N SER A 322 5.78 -0.77 -14.32
CA SER A 322 7.12 -0.19 -14.38
C SER A 322 8.10 -0.72 -13.32
N ILE A 323 7.69 -1.64 -12.45
CA ILE A 323 8.58 -2.20 -11.41
C ILE A 323 9.77 -2.91 -12.05
N ASP A 324 10.97 -2.48 -11.65
CA ASP A 324 12.24 -3.13 -11.97
C ASP A 324 12.66 -4.09 -10.83
N ILE A 325 12.45 -3.65 -9.58
CA ILE A 325 12.88 -4.37 -8.39
C ILE A 325 11.73 -4.48 -7.40
N LEU A 326 11.38 -5.71 -7.02
CA LEU A 326 10.44 -6.00 -5.93
C LEU A 326 11.20 -6.32 -4.65
N CYS A 327 11.09 -5.45 -3.65
CA CYS A 327 11.55 -5.70 -2.30
C CYS A 327 10.42 -6.33 -1.47
N THR A 328 10.72 -7.44 -0.79
CA THR A 328 9.73 -8.16 0.02
C THR A 328 10.35 -8.72 1.29
N ASP A 329 9.54 -8.87 2.35
CA ASP A 329 9.91 -9.73 3.45
C ASP A 329 9.82 -11.21 3.03
N LYS A 330 10.49 -12.06 3.79
CA LYS A 330 10.51 -13.52 3.63
C LYS A 330 9.30 -14.15 4.32
N THR A 331 9.06 -13.77 5.57
CA THR A 331 8.10 -14.45 6.46
C THR A 331 6.68 -14.11 6.05
N GLY A 332 5.83 -15.11 5.82
CA GLY A 332 4.42 -14.88 5.48
C GLY A 332 4.17 -14.45 4.03
N THR A 333 5.19 -13.96 3.32
CA THR A 333 5.12 -13.70 1.88
C THR A 333 5.67 -14.85 1.04
N ILE A 334 6.94 -15.23 1.22
CA ILE A 334 7.58 -16.34 0.48
C ILE A 334 7.29 -17.67 1.18
N THR A 335 7.27 -17.64 2.50
CA THR A 335 6.95 -18.79 3.35
C THR A 335 5.50 -18.73 3.82
N GLN A 336 4.97 -19.88 4.28
CA GLN A 336 3.59 -19.97 4.74
C GLN A 336 3.36 -19.36 6.13
N ASN A 337 4.43 -19.01 6.85
CA ASN A 337 4.39 -18.63 8.26
C ASN A 337 3.63 -19.68 9.11
N LYS A 338 3.86 -20.95 8.80
CA LYS A 338 3.29 -22.12 9.48
C LYS A 338 4.43 -22.98 9.99
N LEU A 339 5.02 -22.55 11.09
CA LEU A 339 6.19 -23.21 11.66
C LEU A 339 5.86 -24.64 12.07
N THR A 340 6.80 -25.54 11.80
CA THR A 340 6.74 -26.94 12.23
C THR A 340 8.06 -27.33 12.85
N VAL A 341 8.03 -28.08 13.96
CA VAL A 341 9.26 -28.58 14.59
C VAL A 341 9.89 -29.62 13.68
N SER A 342 11.06 -29.31 13.12
CA SER A 342 11.78 -30.19 12.20
C SER A 342 12.73 -31.13 12.95
N ASP A 343 13.41 -30.64 13.98
CA ASP A 343 14.38 -31.42 14.75
C ASP A 343 14.57 -30.87 16.18
N ILE A 344 15.02 -31.71 17.10
CA ILE A 344 15.28 -31.37 18.50
C ILE A 344 16.61 -31.99 18.92
N ARG A 345 17.55 -31.13 19.34
CA ARG A 345 18.87 -31.52 19.83
C ARG A 345 18.97 -31.19 21.32
N ALA A 346 18.74 -32.19 22.15
CA ALA A 346 18.86 -32.13 23.61
C ALA A 346 19.28 -33.50 24.14
N ALA A 347 19.80 -33.55 25.37
CA ALA A 347 20.01 -34.82 26.08
C ALA A 347 18.67 -35.53 26.34
N ASP A 348 17.68 -34.75 26.80
CA ASP A 348 16.28 -35.17 26.92
C ASP A 348 15.39 -34.26 26.05
N LYS A 349 14.84 -34.83 24.98
CA LYS A 349 14.00 -34.12 24.02
C LYS A 349 12.65 -33.71 24.61
N ASP A 350 12.07 -34.54 25.47
CA ASP A 350 10.76 -34.28 26.07
C ASP A 350 10.89 -33.19 27.15
N ALA A 351 11.97 -33.22 27.95
CA ALA A 351 12.27 -32.14 28.88
C ALA A 351 12.51 -30.81 28.14
N CYS A 352 13.22 -30.83 27.01
CA CYS A 352 13.45 -29.64 26.19
C CYS A 352 12.14 -29.03 25.68
N LEU A 353 11.22 -29.85 25.13
CA LEU A 353 9.89 -29.39 24.71
C LEU A 353 9.06 -28.86 25.87
N ARG A 354 9.12 -29.53 27.03
CA ARG A 354 8.44 -29.07 28.25
C ARG A 354 8.92 -27.70 28.67
N TYR A 355 10.24 -27.49 28.80
CA TYR A 355 10.77 -26.18 29.17
C TYR A 355 10.44 -25.13 28.10
N ALA A 356 10.50 -25.47 26.81
CA ALA A 356 10.10 -24.55 25.75
C ALA A 356 8.64 -24.09 25.87
N LEU A 357 7.72 -24.97 26.27
CA LEU A 357 6.32 -24.63 26.57
C LEU A 357 6.17 -23.80 27.85
N LEU A 358 6.93 -24.11 28.90
CA LEU A 358 6.95 -23.32 30.13
C LEU A 358 7.54 -21.91 29.92
N GLY A 359 8.34 -21.72 28.88
CA GLY A 359 8.83 -20.42 28.44
C GLY A 359 7.85 -19.60 27.59
N SER A 360 6.65 -20.13 27.30
CA SER A 360 5.62 -19.48 26.48
C SER A 360 4.69 -18.60 27.30
N CYS A 361 4.12 -17.57 26.66
CA CYS A 361 3.05 -16.76 27.22
C CYS A 361 1.76 -17.56 27.52
N TYR A 362 1.68 -18.81 27.07
CA TYR A 362 0.54 -19.72 27.27
C TYR A 362 0.47 -20.36 28.67
N VAL A 363 1.49 -20.22 29.52
CA VAL A 363 1.49 -20.84 30.86
C VAL A 363 0.24 -20.46 31.66
N GLY A 364 -0.54 -21.47 32.06
CA GLY A 364 -1.76 -21.30 32.86
C GLY A 364 -3.04 -20.91 32.09
N ALA A 365 -3.03 -20.88 30.74
CA ALA A 365 -4.19 -20.51 29.94
C ALA A 365 -4.98 -21.72 29.38
N ASP A 366 -6.31 -21.60 29.24
CA ASP A 366 -7.17 -22.65 28.67
C ASP A 366 -7.28 -22.61 27.12
N ALA A 367 -6.79 -21.54 26.47
CA ALA A 367 -6.93 -21.31 25.03
C ALA A 367 -5.62 -21.54 24.25
N PRO A 368 -5.64 -22.20 23.07
CA PRO A 368 -4.41 -22.57 22.34
C PRO A 368 -3.47 -21.37 22.06
N PRO A 369 -2.15 -21.60 21.92
CA PRO A 369 -1.19 -20.52 21.73
C PRO A 369 -1.47 -19.69 20.47
N HIS A 370 -1.25 -18.37 20.56
CA HIS A 370 -1.47 -17.42 19.47
C HIS A 370 -0.21 -17.11 18.63
N ASN A 371 0.98 -17.58 19.04
CA ASN A 371 2.25 -17.42 18.33
C ASN A 371 2.62 -18.71 17.58
N GLU A 372 3.14 -18.59 16.35
CA GLU A 372 3.49 -19.69 15.45
C GLU A 372 4.54 -20.65 16.04
N PHE A 373 5.53 -20.13 16.78
CA PHE A 373 6.52 -20.98 17.45
C PHE A 373 5.87 -21.82 18.54
N ASP A 374 4.99 -21.20 19.33
CA ASP A 374 4.31 -21.84 20.45
C ASP A 374 3.27 -22.85 19.97
N GLU A 375 2.57 -22.55 18.87
CA GLU A 375 1.67 -23.49 18.22
C GLU A 375 2.42 -24.73 17.70
N ALA A 376 3.58 -24.53 17.08
CA ALA A 376 4.44 -25.61 16.60
C ALA A 376 4.96 -26.50 17.73
N LEU A 377 5.41 -25.88 18.84
CA LEU A 377 5.81 -26.58 20.05
C LEU A 377 4.65 -27.36 20.66
N TRP A 378 3.48 -26.73 20.79
CA TRP A 378 2.27 -27.34 21.32
C TRP A 378 1.88 -28.59 20.55
N LYS A 379 1.80 -28.50 19.22
CA LYS A 379 1.47 -29.63 18.33
C LYS A 379 2.44 -30.80 18.50
N LYS A 380 3.74 -30.51 18.70
CA LYS A 380 4.78 -31.54 18.84
C LYS A 380 4.87 -32.14 20.25
N ALA A 381 4.55 -31.35 21.28
CA ALA A 381 4.70 -31.75 22.68
C ALA A 381 3.79 -32.92 23.08
N SER A 382 4.29 -33.74 24.01
CA SER A 382 3.53 -34.85 24.61
C SER A 382 2.40 -34.34 25.50
N LYS A 383 1.40 -35.20 25.76
CA LYS A 383 0.26 -34.84 26.64
C LYS A 383 0.72 -34.40 28.03
N ILE A 384 1.73 -35.07 28.58
CA ILE A 384 2.30 -34.78 29.90
C ILE A 384 2.90 -33.36 29.93
N ALA A 385 3.67 -32.98 28.92
CA ALA A 385 4.26 -31.64 28.84
C ALA A 385 3.19 -30.54 28.71
N ARG A 386 2.11 -30.81 27.96
CA ARG A 386 0.97 -29.90 27.81
C ARG A 386 0.22 -29.71 29.13
N ASP A 387 -0.07 -30.80 29.84
CA ASP A 387 -0.77 -30.75 31.12
C ASP A 387 0.07 -30.01 32.17
N GLN A 388 1.40 -30.23 32.20
CA GLN A 388 2.31 -29.49 33.09
C GLN A 388 2.37 -27.99 32.78
N ALA A 389 2.36 -27.59 31.51
CA ALA A 389 2.31 -26.18 31.12
C ALA A 389 0.98 -25.51 31.49
N LYS A 390 -0.13 -26.25 31.42
CA LYS A 390 -1.47 -25.78 31.85
C LYS A 390 -1.57 -25.59 33.35
N HIS A 391 -0.95 -26.47 34.13
CA HIS A 391 -1.01 -26.42 35.60
C HIS A 391 0.14 -25.61 36.23
N ALA A 392 1.06 -25.08 35.44
CA ALA A 392 2.12 -24.21 35.93
C ALA A 392 1.58 -22.80 36.21
N THR A 393 2.10 -22.17 37.26
CA THR A 393 1.74 -20.79 37.63
C THR A 393 2.80 -19.84 37.12
N LYS A 394 2.38 -18.82 36.36
CA LYS A 394 3.26 -17.74 35.90
C LYS A 394 3.54 -16.76 37.05
N LEU A 395 4.82 -16.58 37.38
CA LEU A 395 5.26 -15.67 38.46
C LEU A 395 5.84 -14.34 37.91
N GLY A 396 6.43 -14.37 36.71
CA GLY A 396 6.97 -13.17 36.07
C GLY A 396 7.33 -13.42 34.61
N GLU A 397 7.32 -12.36 33.81
CA GLU A 397 7.65 -12.39 32.38
C GLU A 397 8.49 -11.19 31.99
N LEU A 398 9.55 -11.45 31.21
CA LEU A 398 10.14 -10.46 30.32
C LEU A 398 9.73 -10.85 28.90
N PRO A 399 8.87 -10.06 28.23
CA PRO A 399 8.43 -10.37 26.87
C PRO A 399 9.61 -10.35 25.91
N PHE A 400 9.38 -10.90 24.71
CA PHE A 400 10.40 -10.90 23.67
C PHE A 400 10.82 -9.48 23.32
N ASP A 401 12.11 -9.24 23.39
CA ASP A 401 12.73 -7.97 23.08
C ASP A 401 13.57 -8.13 21.79
N PRO A 402 13.28 -7.37 20.72
CA PRO A 402 13.99 -7.47 19.44
C PRO A 402 15.49 -7.16 19.51
N ASP A 403 15.91 -6.31 20.45
CA ASP A 403 17.32 -5.94 20.64
C ASP A 403 18.05 -7.04 21.41
N ARG A 404 17.42 -7.59 22.46
CA ARG A 404 17.96 -8.71 23.26
C ARG A 404 17.79 -10.09 22.61
N ARG A 405 16.87 -10.22 21.66
CA ARG A 405 16.50 -11.43 20.88
C ARG A 405 16.17 -12.66 21.71
N ARG A 406 15.52 -12.46 22.85
CA ARG A 406 15.10 -13.51 23.79
C ARG A 406 13.91 -13.05 24.62
N ASN A 407 13.21 -14.00 25.21
CA ASN A 407 12.23 -13.78 26.27
C ASN A 407 12.50 -14.72 27.45
N SER A 408 12.01 -14.32 28.61
CA SER A 408 12.28 -15.01 29.87
C SER A 408 10.98 -15.16 30.66
N MET A 409 10.73 -16.35 31.17
CA MET A 409 9.52 -16.68 31.91
C MET A 409 9.90 -17.35 33.23
N LEU A 410 9.45 -16.80 34.35
CA LEU A 410 9.56 -17.44 35.66
C LEU A 410 8.27 -18.18 35.97
N VAL A 411 8.39 -19.50 36.10
CA VAL A 411 7.25 -20.39 36.37
C VAL A 411 7.42 -21.13 37.68
N ASP A 412 6.31 -21.37 38.36
CA ASP A 412 6.20 -22.39 39.41
C ASP A 412 5.56 -23.64 38.80
N SER A 413 6.32 -24.73 38.73
CA SER A 413 5.84 -26.03 38.27
C SER A 413 6.25 -27.09 39.29
N ALA A 414 5.28 -27.84 39.81
CA ALA A 414 5.52 -28.90 40.81
C ALA A 414 6.28 -28.45 42.08
N ARG A 415 6.10 -27.19 42.54
CA ARG A 415 6.79 -26.55 43.67
C ARG A 415 8.27 -26.25 43.42
N GLU A 416 8.70 -26.29 42.16
CA GLU A 416 10.02 -25.85 41.73
C GLU A 416 9.91 -24.59 40.88
N ARG A 417 10.65 -23.55 41.27
CA ARG A 417 10.68 -22.28 40.56
C ARG A 417 11.79 -22.29 39.54
N THR A 418 11.42 -22.17 38.27
CA THR A 418 12.34 -22.26 37.15
C THR A 418 12.20 -21.03 36.28
N LEU A 419 13.31 -20.34 36.05
CA LEU A 419 13.42 -19.35 34.98
C LEU A 419 13.76 -20.07 33.70
N VAL A 420 12.88 -19.94 32.71
CA VAL A 420 13.11 -20.43 31.36
C VAL A 420 13.46 -19.24 30.47
N VAL A 421 14.60 -19.32 29.81
CA VAL A 421 15.04 -18.34 28.81
C VAL A 421 15.05 -19.01 27.44
N ARG A 422 14.38 -18.38 26.47
CA ARG A 422 14.30 -18.87 25.09
C ARG A 422 14.56 -17.74 24.10
N GLY A 423 15.18 -18.06 22.97
CA GLY A 423 15.65 -17.02 22.04
C GLY A 423 16.71 -17.50 21.07
N SER A 424 17.39 -16.54 20.46
CA SER A 424 18.43 -16.82 19.45
C SER A 424 19.65 -17.51 20.07
N SER A 425 20.22 -18.47 19.33
CA SER A 425 21.35 -19.27 19.80
C SER A 425 22.59 -18.42 20.13
N ASP A 426 22.88 -17.41 19.32
CA ASP A 426 24.05 -16.53 19.51
C ASP A 426 23.97 -15.75 20.84
N GLU A 427 22.77 -15.38 21.29
CA GLU A 427 22.59 -14.60 22.52
C GLU A 427 22.51 -15.50 23.75
N ILE A 428 21.76 -16.62 23.70
CA ILE A 428 21.59 -17.48 24.87
C ILE A 428 22.89 -18.21 25.24
N LEU A 429 23.67 -18.65 24.26
CA LEU A 429 24.93 -19.34 24.53
C LEU A 429 25.94 -18.48 25.30
N LYS A 430 25.88 -17.14 25.17
CA LYS A 430 26.71 -16.20 25.96
C LYS A 430 26.30 -16.13 27.44
N LEU A 431 25.04 -16.48 27.75
CA LEU A 431 24.46 -16.41 29.10
C LEU A 431 24.53 -17.75 29.84
N CYS A 432 24.82 -18.83 29.12
CA CYS A 432 24.99 -20.16 29.69
C CYS A 432 26.34 -20.30 30.41
N ARG A 433 26.37 -21.14 31.45
CA ARG A 433 27.64 -21.63 32.03
C ARG A 433 28.46 -22.34 30.95
N ALA A 434 29.78 -22.38 31.11
CA ALA A 434 30.70 -22.98 30.14
C ALA A 434 30.15 -24.30 29.57
N VAL A 435 29.71 -24.23 28.31
CA VAL A 435 29.15 -25.36 27.59
C VAL A 435 30.34 -26.14 27.06
N GLU A 436 30.67 -27.27 27.69
CA GLU A 436 31.51 -28.27 27.01
C GLU A 436 30.83 -28.57 25.65
N ASP A 437 31.58 -28.88 24.58
CA ASP A 437 30.99 -29.18 23.26
C ASP A 437 30.80 -30.70 22.99
N PRO A 438 30.19 -31.52 23.87
CA PRO A 438 29.92 -32.92 23.55
C PRO A 438 28.74 -33.06 22.57
N ILE A 439 28.03 -31.97 22.25
CA ILE A 439 26.81 -31.97 21.43
C ILE A 439 27.10 -31.58 19.97
N GLY A 440 28.25 -30.97 19.66
CA GLY A 440 28.59 -30.46 18.34
C GLY A 440 27.72 -29.27 17.96
N VAL A 441 27.59 -28.30 18.88
CA VAL A 441 26.62 -27.19 18.81
C VAL A 441 26.83 -26.36 17.53
N GLY A 442 28.07 -25.96 17.25
CA GLY A 442 28.39 -25.15 16.07
C GLY A 442 28.00 -25.84 14.77
N ARG A 443 28.36 -27.13 14.61
CA ARG A 443 28.01 -27.94 13.43
C ARG A 443 26.51 -28.16 13.29
N TYR A 444 25.79 -28.28 14.42
CA TYR A 444 24.34 -28.42 14.42
C TYR A 444 23.67 -27.15 13.90
N LEU A 445 24.02 -26.00 14.47
CA LEU A 445 23.47 -24.69 14.09
C LEU A 445 23.76 -24.38 12.62
N GLU A 446 24.98 -24.66 12.15
CA GLU A 446 25.37 -24.51 10.75
C GLU A 446 24.52 -25.39 9.84
N ARG A 447 24.37 -26.68 10.16
CA ARG A 447 23.55 -27.62 9.37
C ARG A 447 22.09 -27.19 9.30
N GLN A 448 21.50 -26.76 10.42
CA GLN A 448 20.11 -26.29 10.44
C GLN A 448 19.95 -24.99 9.66
N GLY A 449 20.92 -24.07 9.76
CA GLY A 449 20.95 -22.84 8.98
C GLY A 449 21.01 -23.11 7.47
N LEU A 450 21.89 -24.02 7.03
CA LEU A 450 21.99 -24.46 5.63
C LEU A 450 20.72 -25.15 5.12
N ALA A 451 19.97 -25.79 6.01
CA ALA A 451 18.67 -26.38 5.71
C ALA A 451 17.51 -25.36 5.71
N GLY A 452 17.78 -24.08 5.99
CA GLY A 452 16.76 -23.04 6.06
C GLY A 452 15.90 -23.08 7.33
N ASN A 453 16.32 -23.81 8.35
CA ASN A 453 15.57 -23.95 9.59
C ASN A 453 15.96 -22.88 10.61
N ARG A 454 14.97 -22.34 11.32
CA ARG A 454 15.17 -21.44 12.45
C ARG A 454 15.43 -22.26 13.70
N VAL A 455 16.43 -21.90 14.50
CA VAL A 455 16.75 -22.61 15.75
C VAL A 455 16.48 -21.69 16.93
N ILE A 456 15.70 -22.18 17.90
CA ILE A 456 15.55 -21.56 19.22
C ILE A 456 16.36 -22.38 20.22
N THR A 457 17.12 -21.68 21.05
CA THR A 457 17.85 -22.28 22.17
C THR A 457 17.05 -22.15 23.44
N ILE A 458 17.01 -23.21 24.25
CA ILE A 458 16.33 -23.24 25.55
C ILE A 458 17.38 -23.40 26.64
N ALA A 459 17.35 -22.50 27.60
CA ALA A 459 18.19 -22.55 28.79
C ALA A 459 17.35 -22.26 30.04
N VAL A 460 17.76 -22.83 31.18
CA VAL A 460 17.00 -22.76 32.43
C VAL A 460 17.88 -22.39 33.62
N LYS A 461 17.23 -21.85 34.66
CA LYS A 461 17.84 -21.63 35.98
C LYS A 461 16.84 -21.99 37.07
N HIS A 462 17.24 -22.88 37.96
CA HIS A 462 16.40 -23.44 39.01
C HIS A 462 16.57 -22.69 40.34
N GLY A 463 15.54 -22.74 41.20
CA GLY A 463 15.64 -22.32 42.61
C GLY A 463 15.52 -20.81 42.86
N LEU A 464 14.87 -20.07 41.97
CA LEU A 464 14.72 -18.61 42.08
C LEU A 464 13.61 -18.17 43.05
N ALA A 465 13.72 -16.94 43.56
CA ALA A 465 12.67 -16.32 44.37
C ALA A 465 11.47 -15.88 43.50
N ALA A 466 10.26 -15.83 44.07
CA ALA A 466 9.04 -15.49 43.31
C ALA A 466 9.02 -14.05 42.77
N HIS A 467 9.77 -13.13 43.39
CA HIS A 467 9.91 -11.73 42.98
C HIS A 467 11.35 -11.42 42.53
N ALA A 468 12.05 -12.40 41.96
CA ALA A 468 13.40 -12.18 41.44
C ALA A 468 13.36 -11.17 40.29
N ASP A 469 14.37 -10.29 40.23
CA ASP A 469 14.57 -9.44 39.06
C ASP A 469 15.05 -10.31 37.90
N LEU A 470 14.13 -10.58 36.97
CA LEU A 470 14.36 -11.47 35.84
C LEU A 470 15.55 -11.02 34.99
N ALA A 471 15.75 -9.70 34.82
CA ALA A 471 16.83 -9.19 33.98
C ALA A 471 18.20 -9.44 34.60
N ALA A 472 18.30 -9.33 35.93
CA ALA A 472 19.54 -9.61 36.68
C ALA A 472 19.86 -11.13 36.77
N GLU A 473 18.84 -11.98 36.61
CA GLU A 473 18.96 -13.44 36.70
C GLU A 473 19.27 -14.14 35.37
N GLU A 474 19.28 -13.41 34.25
CA GLU A 474 19.70 -13.87 32.90
C GLU A 474 21.23 -14.11 32.81
N ARG A 475 21.80 -14.89 33.73
CA ARG A 475 23.22 -15.27 33.78
C ARG A 475 23.40 -16.63 34.45
N ASP A 476 24.49 -17.30 34.10
CA ASP A 476 24.86 -18.63 34.59
C ASP A 476 23.77 -19.69 34.34
N LEU A 477 23.14 -19.62 33.16
CA LEU A 477 22.06 -20.52 32.75
C LEU A 477 22.57 -21.93 32.43
N GLU A 478 21.73 -22.93 32.65
CA GLU A 478 21.95 -24.31 32.21
C GLU A 478 21.35 -24.53 30.82
N LEU A 479 22.17 -24.98 29.86
CA LEU A 479 21.72 -25.26 28.50
C LEU A 479 20.91 -26.57 28.47
N VAL A 480 19.64 -26.49 28.07
CA VAL A 480 18.78 -27.67 27.92
C VAL A 480 18.90 -28.27 26.53
N GLY A 481 18.86 -27.43 25.49
CA GLY A 481 18.98 -27.88 24.12
C GLY A 481 18.45 -26.90 23.08
N PHE A 482 18.36 -27.38 21.85
CA PHE A 482 17.99 -26.62 20.66
C PHE A 482 16.75 -27.24 20.00
N ILE A 483 15.84 -26.38 19.56
CA ILE A 483 14.65 -26.77 18.81
C ILE A 483 14.71 -26.09 17.45
N SER A 484 14.68 -26.90 16.40
CA SER A 484 14.71 -26.46 15.02
C SER A 484 13.31 -26.42 14.43
N PHE A 485 12.98 -25.32 13.79
CA PHE A 485 11.68 -25.03 13.17
C PHE A 485 11.87 -24.83 11.67
N LYS A 486 11.05 -25.52 10.88
CA LYS A 486 10.95 -25.33 9.44
C LYS A 486 9.72 -24.49 9.12
N ASP A 487 9.94 -23.45 8.34
CA ASP A 487 8.88 -22.65 7.71
C ASP A 487 8.77 -23.06 6.23
N PRO A 488 7.73 -23.80 5.84
CA PRO A 488 7.62 -24.28 4.47
C PRO A 488 7.41 -23.12 3.49
N LEU A 489 8.01 -23.24 2.30
CA LEU A 489 7.73 -22.34 1.19
C LEU A 489 6.27 -22.43 0.77
N LYS A 490 5.73 -21.34 0.21
CA LYS A 490 4.45 -21.41 -0.47
C LYS A 490 4.57 -22.24 -1.76
N PRO A 491 3.52 -23.00 -2.14
CA PRO A 491 3.56 -23.85 -3.33
C PRO A 491 3.88 -23.08 -4.62
N ASP A 492 3.48 -21.81 -4.69
CA ASP A 492 3.62 -20.92 -5.84
C ASP A 492 4.89 -20.05 -5.81
N ALA A 493 5.67 -20.06 -4.73
CA ALA A 493 6.84 -19.18 -4.57
C ALA A 493 7.90 -19.38 -5.67
N LYS A 494 8.15 -20.64 -6.08
CA LYS A 494 9.09 -20.96 -7.16
C LYS A 494 8.59 -20.47 -8.51
N ALA A 495 7.32 -20.72 -8.81
CA ALA A 495 6.68 -20.26 -10.05
C ALA A 495 6.65 -18.72 -10.13
N ALA A 496 6.47 -18.04 -9.00
CA ALA A 496 6.53 -16.58 -8.92
C ALA A 496 7.93 -16.05 -9.24
N ALA A 497 8.98 -16.66 -8.70
CA ALA A 497 10.36 -16.28 -9.00
C ALA A 497 10.73 -16.50 -10.48
N GLU A 498 10.28 -17.60 -11.08
CA GLU A 498 10.45 -17.85 -12.52
C GLU A 498 9.70 -16.82 -13.38
N LYS A 499 8.47 -16.48 -12.99
CA LYS A 499 7.67 -15.46 -13.67
C LYS A 499 8.31 -14.08 -13.57
N ALA A 500 8.84 -13.70 -12.40
CA ALA A 500 9.58 -12.47 -12.20
C ALA A 500 10.78 -12.37 -13.15
N ARG A 501 11.59 -13.45 -13.23
CA ARG A 501 12.73 -13.52 -14.14
C ARG A 501 12.31 -13.38 -15.61
N ARG A 502 11.20 -13.99 -16.02
CA ARG A 502 10.66 -13.86 -17.39
C ARG A 502 10.22 -12.43 -17.71
N LEU A 503 9.73 -11.70 -16.72
CA LEU A 503 9.35 -10.29 -16.84
C LEU A 503 10.53 -9.33 -16.65
N GLY A 504 11.73 -9.83 -16.34
CA GLY A 504 12.89 -8.98 -16.07
C GLY A 504 12.84 -8.26 -14.71
N VAL A 505 11.92 -8.66 -13.81
CA VAL A 505 11.79 -8.07 -12.47
C VAL A 505 12.72 -8.79 -11.51
N GLN A 506 13.58 -8.04 -10.84
CA GLN A 506 14.46 -8.57 -9.80
C GLN A 506 13.72 -8.65 -8.46
N ILE A 507 13.91 -9.74 -7.73
CA ILE A 507 13.37 -9.86 -6.36
C ILE A 507 14.52 -9.65 -5.37
N LYS A 508 14.32 -8.75 -4.40
CA LYS A 508 15.22 -8.56 -3.26
C LYS A 508 14.50 -8.89 -1.96
N ILE A 509 15.14 -9.71 -1.12
CA ILE A 509 14.58 -10.14 0.16
C ILE A 509 15.18 -9.31 1.29
N LEU A 510 14.34 -8.64 2.07
CA LEU A 510 14.72 -7.89 3.27
C LEU A 510 14.15 -8.60 4.50
N THR A 511 14.97 -9.31 5.26
CA THR A 511 14.48 -10.18 6.35
C THR A 511 15.26 -10.05 7.65
N GLY A 512 14.58 -10.26 8.78
CA GLY A 512 15.20 -10.36 10.11
C GLY A 512 15.92 -11.70 10.38
N ASP A 513 15.79 -12.69 9.49
CA ASP A 513 16.43 -13.99 9.66
C ASP A 513 17.96 -13.94 9.54
N SER A 514 18.62 -14.99 10.03
CA SER A 514 20.07 -15.15 9.89
C SER A 514 20.48 -15.37 8.43
N LYS A 515 21.71 -14.96 8.11
CA LYS A 515 22.32 -15.09 6.78
C LYS A 515 22.21 -16.51 6.19
N PRO A 516 22.51 -17.61 6.92
CA PRO A 516 22.37 -18.96 6.38
C PRO A 516 20.92 -19.34 6.04
N VAL A 517 19.96 -18.98 6.91
CA VAL A 517 18.54 -19.31 6.72
C VAL A 517 17.98 -18.56 5.51
N ALA A 518 18.27 -17.26 5.42
CA ALA A 518 17.85 -16.44 4.30
C ALA A 518 18.45 -16.92 2.97
N ALA A 519 19.74 -17.29 2.96
CA ALA A 519 20.40 -17.85 1.79
C ALA A 519 19.79 -19.18 1.33
N ALA A 520 19.49 -20.09 2.26
CA ALA A 520 18.88 -21.39 1.96
C ALA A 520 17.50 -21.21 1.30
N VAL A 521 16.65 -20.36 1.88
CA VAL A 521 15.31 -20.05 1.33
C VAL A 521 15.42 -19.41 -0.05
N ALA A 522 16.29 -18.40 -0.21
CA ALA A 522 16.48 -17.69 -1.48
C ALA A 522 17.04 -18.58 -2.59
N ARG A 523 17.90 -19.55 -2.25
CA ARG A 523 18.41 -20.56 -3.19
C ARG A 523 17.32 -21.56 -3.58
N GLU A 524 16.51 -22.00 -2.62
CA GLU A 524 15.45 -22.98 -2.87
C GLU A 524 14.38 -22.45 -3.84
N ILE A 525 14.10 -21.13 -3.79
CA ILE A 525 13.19 -20.45 -4.74
C ILE A 525 13.86 -20.00 -6.04
N GLY A 526 15.20 -20.07 -6.12
CA GLY A 526 15.97 -19.71 -7.32
C GLY A 526 16.18 -18.21 -7.54
N ILE A 527 16.16 -17.39 -6.48
CA ILE A 527 16.54 -15.97 -6.56
C ILE A 527 18.07 -15.82 -6.63
N ILE A 528 18.80 -16.60 -5.82
CA ILE A 528 20.26 -16.58 -5.77
C ILE A 528 20.84 -17.93 -6.19
N SER A 529 22.05 -17.90 -6.72
CA SER A 529 22.83 -19.13 -7.00
C SER A 529 23.84 -19.38 -5.89
N ASP A 530 24.51 -18.33 -5.42
CA ASP A 530 25.54 -18.39 -4.39
C ASP A 530 25.09 -17.75 -3.07
N ALA A 531 25.51 -18.32 -1.94
CA ALA A 531 25.32 -17.71 -0.61
C ALA A 531 26.14 -16.40 -0.45
N LEU A 532 27.13 -16.17 -1.31
CA LEU A 532 27.86 -14.91 -1.42
C LEU A 532 27.00 -13.74 -1.93
N GLU A 533 25.78 -13.99 -2.42
CA GLU A 533 24.80 -12.96 -2.81
C GLU A 533 23.92 -12.50 -1.63
N VAL A 534 24.31 -12.86 -0.40
CA VAL A 534 23.66 -12.44 0.85
C VAL A 534 24.57 -11.55 1.68
N VAL A 535 24.03 -10.47 2.23
CA VAL A 535 24.72 -9.57 3.18
C VAL A 535 23.88 -9.44 4.46
N SER A 536 24.53 -9.28 5.61
CA SER A 536 23.81 -8.96 6.85
C SER A 536 23.66 -7.44 7.03
N GLY A 537 22.62 -7.00 7.75
CA GLY A 537 22.41 -5.58 8.04
C GLY A 537 23.61 -4.92 8.73
N ALA A 538 24.32 -5.65 9.60
CA ALA A 538 25.53 -5.14 10.25
C ALA A 538 26.71 -4.97 9.28
N GLU A 539 26.92 -5.94 8.36
CA GLU A 539 27.94 -5.83 7.31
C GLU A 539 27.60 -4.66 6.36
N PHE A 540 26.33 -4.51 6.00
CA PHE A 540 25.87 -3.42 5.13
C PHE A 540 26.04 -2.05 5.78
N ASP A 541 25.67 -1.89 7.06
CA ASP A 541 25.81 -0.61 7.78
C ASP A 541 27.26 -0.16 7.92
N ALA A 542 28.20 -1.11 8.02
CA ALA A 542 29.63 -0.83 8.12
C ALA A 542 30.26 -0.36 6.81
N MET A 543 29.59 -0.54 5.66
CA MET A 543 30.10 -0.12 4.35
C MET A 543 30.01 1.40 4.17
N PRO A 544 31.03 2.04 3.57
CA PRO A 544 30.93 3.42 3.07
C PRO A 544 29.82 3.56 2.02
N LEU A 545 29.29 4.78 1.83
CA LEU A 545 28.17 5.04 0.90
C LEU A 545 28.45 4.55 -0.54
N ASP A 546 29.64 4.81 -1.07
CA ASP A 546 30.04 4.33 -2.42
C ASP A 546 30.03 2.80 -2.54
N GLU A 547 30.38 2.10 -1.46
CA GLU A 547 30.35 0.64 -1.42
C GLU A 547 28.91 0.13 -1.25
N LYS A 548 28.07 0.83 -0.47
CA LYS A 548 26.63 0.54 -0.37
C LYS A 548 25.94 0.61 -1.73
N HIS A 549 26.24 1.61 -2.57
CA HIS A 549 25.70 1.68 -3.94
C HIS A 549 26.07 0.46 -4.80
N ARG A 550 27.28 -0.10 -4.64
CA ARG A 550 27.67 -1.33 -5.34
C ARG A 550 27.06 -2.59 -4.70
N ALA A 551 26.91 -2.57 -3.38
CA ALA A 551 26.34 -3.66 -2.62
C ALA A 551 24.86 -3.87 -2.97
N ILE A 552 24.07 -2.79 -3.12
CA ILE A 552 22.67 -2.92 -3.49
C ILE A 552 22.47 -3.55 -4.87
N ASP A 553 23.39 -3.38 -5.81
CA ASP A 553 23.32 -4.01 -7.13
C ASP A 553 23.75 -5.49 -7.06
N ARG A 554 24.76 -5.80 -6.23
CA ARG A 554 25.35 -7.15 -6.09
C ARG A 554 24.51 -8.12 -5.25
N TYR A 555 23.93 -7.65 -4.15
CA TYR A 555 23.26 -8.51 -3.17
C TYR A 555 21.75 -8.56 -3.44
N HIS A 556 21.19 -9.77 -3.36
CA HIS A 556 19.76 -10.01 -3.53
C HIS A 556 19.04 -10.25 -2.21
N VAL A 557 19.78 -10.56 -1.14
CA VAL A 557 19.21 -10.87 0.17
C VAL A 557 19.94 -10.09 1.25
N PHE A 558 19.18 -9.36 2.05
CA PHE A 558 19.64 -8.61 3.21
C PHE A 558 19.07 -9.26 4.47
N ALA A 559 19.95 -9.92 5.22
CA ALA A 559 19.61 -10.71 6.40
C ALA A 559 19.83 -9.91 7.69
N ARG A 560 19.08 -10.21 8.76
CA ARG A 560 19.10 -9.50 10.05
C ARG A 560 18.95 -7.98 9.90
N VAL A 561 18.11 -7.52 8.98
CA VAL A 561 17.85 -6.08 8.80
C VAL A 561 16.78 -5.57 9.77
N ASN A 562 17.01 -4.40 10.33
CA ASN A 562 16.01 -3.66 11.12
C ASN A 562 15.20 -2.68 10.22
N PRO A 563 14.11 -2.07 10.71
CA PRO A 563 13.29 -1.16 9.90
C PRO A 563 14.06 0.01 9.29
N ARG A 564 14.99 0.61 10.05
CA ARG A 564 15.86 1.70 9.57
C ARG A 564 16.73 1.27 8.38
N GLN A 565 17.32 0.08 8.46
CA GLN A 565 18.14 -0.51 7.40
C GLN A 565 17.31 -0.89 6.18
N LYS A 566 16.08 -1.39 6.37
CA LYS A 566 15.15 -1.63 5.25
C LYS A 566 14.91 -0.33 4.48
N PHE A 567 14.64 0.77 5.19
CA PHE A 567 14.45 2.08 4.59
C PHE A 567 15.69 2.56 3.81
N GLU A 568 16.89 2.42 4.39
CA GLU A 568 18.13 2.81 3.69
C GLU A 568 18.36 2.02 2.40
N VAL A 569 18.14 0.69 2.42
CA VAL A 569 18.26 -0.15 1.22
C VAL A 569 17.25 0.28 0.15
N LEU A 570 16.01 0.53 0.53
CA LEU A 570 14.98 0.99 -0.40
C LEU A 570 15.35 2.35 -1.03
N ALA A 571 15.82 3.31 -0.23
CA ALA A 571 16.18 4.65 -0.70
C ALA A 571 17.29 4.60 -1.76
N LEU A 572 18.34 3.80 -1.52
CA LEU A 572 19.45 3.63 -2.46
C LEU A 572 19.01 2.94 -3.76
N LEU A 573 18.08 1.97 -3.69
CA LEU A 573 17.58 1.27 -4.88
C LEU A 573 16.75 2.19 -5.78
N GLN A 574 15.99 3.11 -5.18
CA GLN A 574 15.11 4.05 -5.86
C GLN A 574 15.84 5.14 -6.65
N GLU A 575 17.11 5.39 -6.38
CA GLU A 575 17.89 6.37 -7.13
C GLU A 575 18.03 6.00 -8.62
N LYS A 576 17.97 4.70 -8.95
CA LYS A 576 18.20 4.19 -10.30
C LYS A 576 17.08 3.32 -10.85
N ASN A 577 16.20 2.81 -10.00
CA ASN A 577 15.22 1.78 -10.37
C ASN A 577 13.84 2.15 -9.83
N THR A 578 12.80 1.64 -10.49
CA THR A 578 11.44 1.68 -9.94
C THR A 578 11.28 0.54 -8.95
N VAL A 579 11.11 0.88 -7.67
CA VAL A 579 11.05 -0.10 -6.58
C VAL A 579 9.62 -0.32 -6.12
N GLY A 580 9.15 -1.56 -6.22
CA GLY A 580 7.97 -2.04 -5.51
C GLY A 580 8.35 -2.58 -4.14
N PHE A 581 7.58 -2.26 -3.11
CA PHE A 581 7.82 -2.78 -1.75
C PHE A 581 6.55 -3.43 -1.20
N LEU A 582 6.67 -4.70 -0.80
CA LEU A 582 5.61 -5.40 -0.08
C LEU A 582 5.86 -5.34 1.43
N GLY A 583 4.97 -4.62 2.13
CA GLY A 583 4.99 -4.48 3.59
C GLY A 583 3.71 -5.02 4.23
N GLU A 584 3.82 -5.55 5.45
CA GLU A 584 2.66 -6.06 6.21
C GLU A 584 2.49 -5.35 7.56
N GLY A 585 3.59 -4.95 8.19
CA GLY A 585 3.59 -4.38 9.54
C GLY A 585 3.65 -2.85 9.56
N PHE A 586 3.31 -2.26 10.70
CA PHE A 586 3.45 -0.80 10.92
C PHE A 586 4.91 -0.34 10.78
N ASN A 587 5.88 -1.19 11.12
CA ASN A 587 7.30 -0.94 10.93
C ASN A 587 7.71 -0.79 9.45
N ASP A 588 6.91 -1.31 8.52
CA ASP A 588 7.16 -1.21 7.08
C ASP A 588 6.51 0.06 6.48
N ALA A 589 5.67 0.78 7.24
CA ALA A 589 4.92 1.94 6.73
C ALA A 589 5.81 3.07 6.18
N PRO A 590 6.95 3.45 6.80
CA PRO A 590 7.87 4.42 6.20
C PRO A 590 8.44 3.95 4.86
N GLY A 591 8.77 2.65 4.74
CA GLY A 591 9.25 2.05 3.50
C GLY A 591 8.16 2.01 2.42
N LEU A 592 6.91 1.76 2.81
CA LEU A 592 5.75 1.78 1.90
C LEU A 592 5.50 3.19 1.36
N LYS A 593 5.47 4.22 2.21
CA LYS A 593 5.27 5.61 1.78
C LYS A 593 6.36 6.09 0.81
N MET A 594 7.57 5.54 0.92
CA MET A 594 8.70 5.92 0.08
C MET A 594 8.72 5.17 -1.26
N ALA A 595 8.30 3.89 -1.28
CA ALA A 595 8.33 3.04 -2.47
C ALA A 595 7.60 3.68 -3.67
N ASN A 596 8.07 3.39 -4.89
CA ASN A 596 7.38 3.85 -6.10
C ASN A 596 6.03 3.15 -6.25
N VAL A 597 5.98 1.89 -5.83
CA VAL A 597 4.75 1.09 -5.74
C VAL A 597 4.67 0.45 -4.37
N ALA A 598 3.78 0.97 -3.54
CA ALA A 598 3.55 0.44 -2.21
C ALA A 598 2.52 -0.69 -2.27
N ILE A 599 2.89 -1.89 -1.81
CA ILE A 599 2.04 -3.08 -1.85
C ILE A 599 1.80 -3.58 -0.42
N ALA A 600 0.55 -3.84 -0.07
CA ALA A 600 0.19 -4.46 1.21
C ALA A 600 -0.71 -5.68 0.98
N VAL A 601 -0.86 -6.52 2.00
CA VAL A 601 -1.82 -7.63 2.00
C VAL A 601 -3.09 -7.23 2.73
N ALA A 602 -4.23 -7.86 2.42
CA ALA A 602 -5.52 -7.50 3.03
C ALA A 602 -5.54 -7.61 4.56
N GLY A 603 -4.72 -8.51 5.12
CA GLY A 603 -4.53 -8.68 6.57
C GLY A 603 -3.34 -7.91 7.16
N ALA A 604 -2.76 -6.95 6.43
CA ALA A 604 -1.72 -6.06 6.96
C ALA A 604 -2.29 -5.08 7.99
N SER A 605 -1.41 -4.46 8.78
CA SER A 605 -1.79 -3.35 9.66
C SER A 605 -2.50 -2.23 8.88
N ASP A 606 -3.40 -1.50 9.53
CA ASP A 606 -4.17 -0.44 8.88
C ASP A 606 -3.25 0.63 8.28
N ILE A 607 -2.19 0.96 9.02
CA ILE A 607 -1.14 1.89 8.61
C ILE A 607 -0.48 1.42 7.30
N ALA A 608 -0.12 0.13 7.21
CA ALA A 608 0.46 -0.43 5.99
C ALA A 608 -0.54 -0.45 4.82
N ARG A 609 -1.81 -0.78 5.06
CA ARG A 609 -2.85 -0.79 4.02
C ARG A 609 -3.10 0.60 3.46
N GLU A 610 -3.10 1.63 4.30
CA GLU A 610 -3.30 3.00 3.83
C GLU A 610 -2.07 3.58 3.12
N ALA A 611 -0.88 3.25 3.60
CA ALA A 611 0.36 3.60 2.91
C ALA A 611 0.51 2.90 1.55
N SER A 612 -0.30 1.89 1.26
CA SER A 612 -0.22 1.09 0.02
C SER A 612 -1.03 1.66 -1.16
N ASP A 613 -0.50 1.46 -2.35
CA ASP A 613 -1.16 1.72 -3.62
C ASP A 613 -1.95 0.49 -4.13
N VAL A 614 -1.48 -0.71 -3.77
CA VAL A 614 -2.06 -1.99 -4.16
C VAL A 614 -2.25 -2.88 -2.93
N ILE A 615 -3.45 -3.42 -2.75
CA ILE A 615 -3.76 -4.42 -1.72
C ILE A 615 -3.94 -5.79 -2.36
N LEU A 616 -3.17 -6.77 -1.90
CA LEU A 616 -3.31 -8.18 -2.27
C LEU A 616 -4.37 -8.84 -1.40
N LEU A 617 -5.43 -9.36 -2.00
CA LEU A 617 -6.45 -10.15 -1.31
C LEU A 617 -5.90 -11.51 -0.90
N ASP A 618 -5.04 -12.09 -1.75
CA ASP A 618 -4.32 -13.32 -1.46
C ASP A 618 -2.84 -12.99 -1.20
N LYS A 619 -2.26 -13.56 -0.13
CA LYS A 619 -0.82 -13.44 0.14
C LYS A 619 -0.03 -14.27 -0.87
N SER A 620 0.17 -13.79 -2.09
CA SER A 620 0.93 -14.49 -3.13
C SER A 620 1.73 -13.52 -3.99
N LEU A 621 3.00 -13.86 -4.23
CA LEU A 621 3.85 -13.12 -5.16
C LEU A 621 3.38 -13.27 -6.62
N MET A 622 2.69 -14.37 -6.96
CA MET A 622 2.13 -14.55 -8.31
C MET A 622 1.17 -13.43 -8.67
N VAL A 623 0.35 -12.99 -7.70
CA VAL A 623 -0.61 -11.90 -7.88
C VAL A 623 0.09 -10.58 -8.21
N ILE A 624 1.24 -10.32 -7.59
CA ILE A 624 2.04 -9.12 -7.89
C ILE A 624 2.52 -9.17 -9.34
N PHE A 625 3.12 -10.28 -9.78
CA PHE A 625 3.66 -10.40 -11.14
C PHE A 625 2.56 -10.51 -12.20
N ASP A 626 1.37 -11.02 -11.85
CA ASP A 626 0.17 -10.89 -12.68
C ASP A 626 -0.23 -9.42 -12.85
N GLY A 627 -0.11 -8.63 -11.79
CA GLY A 627 -0.34 -7.19 -11.82
C GLY A 627 0.70 -6.45 -12.67
N VAL A 628 1.99 -6.77 -12.55
CA VAL A 628 3.05 -6.21 -13.42
C VAL A 628 2.73 -6.46 -14.89
N GLU A 629 2.31 -7.69 -15.23
CA GLU A 629 1.92 -8.06 -16.59
C GLU A 629 0.70 -7.24 -17.08
N GLU A 630 -0.30 -7.02 -16.23
CA GLU A 630 -1.45 -6.20 -16.56
C GLU A 630 -1.08 -4.72 -16.71
N GLY A 631 -0.20 -4.21 -15.85
CA GLY A 631 0.34 -2.84 -15.93
C GLY A 631 1.04 -2.58 -17.26
N ARG A 632 1.94 -3.49 -17.67
CA ARG A 632 2.62 -3.42 -18.97
C ARG A 632 1.64 -3.54 -20.13
N ARG A 633 0.59 -4.37 -20.02
CA ARG A 633 -0.46 -4.46 -21.04
C ARG A 633 -1.19 -3.13 -21.20
N VAL A 634 -1.59 -2.50 -20.10
CA VAL A 634 -2.26 -1.20 -20.11
C VAL A 634 -1.36 -0.14 -20.73
N PHE A 635 -0.10 -0.06 -20.30
CA PHE A 635 0.88 0.87 -20.85
C PHE A 635 1.06 0.67 -22.36
N THR A 636 1.29 -0.56 -22.81
CA THR A 636 1.46 -0.88 -24.23
C THR A 636 0.24 -0.51 -25.05
N ASN A 637 -0.98 -0.72 -24.53
CA ASN A 637 -2.21 -0.32 -25.22
C ASN A 637 -2.33 1.20 -25.35
N ILE A 638 -1.97 1.97 -24.31
CA ILE A 638 -1.97 3.43 -24.39
C ILE A 638 -0.92 3.92 -25.39
N VAL A 639 0.28 3.33 -25.39
CA VAL A 639 1.34 3.66 -26.35
C VAL A 639 0.96 3.27 -27.78
N LYS A 640 0.30 2.13 -28.01
CA LYS A 640 -0.25 1.73 -29.31
C LYS A 640 -1.23 2.78 -29.83
N TYR A 641 -2.18 3.20 -28.99
CA TYR A 641 -3.13 4.26 -29.33
C TYR A 641 -2.39 5.55 -29.70
N LEU A 642 -1.46 6.00 -28.84
CA LEU A 642 -0.70 7.22 -29.07
C LEU A 642 0.07 7.15 -30.41
N LYS A 643 0.79 6.05 -30.67
CA LYS A 643 1.52 5.86 -31.93
C LYS A 643 0.58 5.90 -33.14
N ALA A 644 -0.57 5.23 -33.08
CA ALA A 644 -1.53 5.17 -34.18
C ALA A 644 -2.19 6.54 -34.45
N THR A 645 -2.70 7.19 -33.40
CA THR A 645 -3.36 8.50 -33.50
C THR A 645 -2.38 9.57 -33.98
N LEU A 646 -1.17 9.63 -33.42
CA LEU A 646 -0.20 10.63 -33.84
C LEU A 646 0.28 10.40 -35.27
N ALA A 647 0.56 9.16 -35.67
CA ALA A 647 0.96 8.87 -37.05
C ALA A 647 -0.11 9.31 -38.06
N SER A 648 -1.39 9.09 -37.73
CA SER A 648 -2.52 9.51 -38.56
C SER A 648 -2.69 11.04 -38.57
N ASN A 649 -2.80 11.66 -37.39
CA ASN A 649 -3.06 13.09 -37.25
C ASN A 649 -1.93 13.94 -37.82
N PHE A 650 -0.67 13.61 -37.53
CA PHE A 650 0.47 14.32 -38.11
C PHE A 650 0.61 14.04 -39.60
N GLY A 651 0.44 12.80 -40.04
CA GLY A 651 0.50 12.44 -41.45
C GLY A 651 -0.48 13.28 -42.27
N ASN A 652 -1.73 13.38 -41.80
CA ASN A 652 -2.75 14.21 -42.43
C ASN A 652 -2.38 15.70 -42.35
N PHE A 653 -2.01 16.20 -41.18
CA PHE A 653 -1.63 17.60 -40.96
C PHE A 653 -0.53 18.06 -41.92
N TYR A 654 0.61 17.36 -41.94
CA TYR A 654 1.75 17.75 -42.78
C TYR A 654 1.47 17.57 -44.26
N ALA A 655 0.74 16.53 -44.66
CA ALA A 655 0.37 16.31 -46.06
C ALA A 655 -0.51 17.44 -46.59
N VAL A 656 -1.56 17.80 -45.85
CA VAL A 656 -2.49 18.88 -46.23
C VAL A 656 -1.79 20.24 -46.16
N ALA A 657 -0.99 20.48 -45.11
CA ALA A 657 -0.22 21.71 -44.97
C ALA A 657 0.78 21.91 -46.13
N ALA A 658 1.53 20.86 -46.52
CA ALA A 658 2.44 20.91 -47.65
C ALA A 658 1.69 21.08 -48.98
N ALA A 659 0.62 20.31 -49.21
CA ALA A 659 -0.20 20.41 -50.42
C ALA A 659 -0.77 21.82 -50.60
N SER A 660 -1.19 22.47 -49.51
CA SER A 660 -1.72 23.84 -49.53
C SER A 660 -0.75 24.87 -50.12
N LEU A 661 0.56 24.60 -50.14
CA LEU A 661 1.55 25.50 -50.73
C LEU A 661 1.55 25.44 -52.27
N PHE A 662 1.21 24.29 -52.84
CA PHE A 662 1.33 24.03 -54.28
C PHE A 662 0.02 24.19 -55.06
N ILE A 663 -1.13 24.10 -54.39
CA ILE A 663 -2.44 24.11 -55.05
C ILE A 663 -3.27 25.33 -54.65
N ASP A 664 -4.05 25.88 -55.59
CA ASP A 664 -4.86 27.08 -55.37
C ASP A 664 -6.25 26.77 -54.80
N PHE A 665 -6.41 25.69 -54.05
CA PHE A 665 -7.65 25.37 -53.35
C PHE A 665 -7.32 24.66 -52.02
N LEU A 666 -8.28 24.61 -51.10
CA LEU A 666 -8.08 23.88 -49.84
C LEU A 666 -7.97 22.38 -50.15
N PRO A 667 -6.84 21.70 -49.82
CA PRO A 667 -6.69 20.28 -50.11
C PRO A 667 -7.73 19.41 -49.39
N MET A 668 -8.16 19.85 -48.21
CA MET A 668 -9.31 19.32 -47.48
C MET A 668 -10.11 20.46 -46.86
N LEU A 669 -11.43 20.34 -46.89
CA LEU A 669 -12.32 21.27 -46.20
C LEU A 669 -12.28 21.01 -44.68
N PRO A 670 -12.47 22.05 -43.83
CA PRO A 670 -12.62 21.91 -42.39
C PRO A 670 -13.58 20.78 -41.98
N LEU A 671 -14.73 20.70 -42.67
CA LEU A 671 -15.75 19.67 -42.47
C LEU A 671 -15.21 18.24 -42.67
N GLN A 672 -14.40 18.06 -43.71
CA GLN A 672 -13.83 16.76 -44.05
C GLN A 672 -12.79 16.34 -43.01
N ILE A 673 -11.99 17.28 -42.49
CA ILE A 673 -11.03 17.03 -41.42
C ILE A 673 -11.76 16.56 -40.15
N LEU A 674 -12.81 17.28 -39.73
CA LEU A 674 -13.62 16.91 -38.56
C LEU A 674 -14.29 15.54 -38.72
N LEU A 675 -14.84 15.26 -39.90
CA LEU A 675 -15.45 13.97 -40.20
C LEU A 675 -14.43 12.83 -40.16
N VAL A 676 -13.25 13.01 -40.75
CA VAL A 676 -12.18 12.01 -40.74
C VAL A 676 -11.77 11.68 -39.30
N ASN A 677 -11.56 12.70 -38.46
CA ASN A 677 -11.17 12.50 -37.06
C ASN A 677 -12.25 11.73 -36.28
N LEU A 678 -13.52 12.10 -36.44
CA LEU A 678 -14.63 11.36 -35.81
C LEU A 678 -14.63 9.88 -36.22
N LEU A 679 -14.46 9.61 -37.52
CA LEU A 679 -14.47 8.25 -38.07
C LEU A 679 -13.23 7.44 -37.68
N SER A 680 -12.08 8.07 -37.47
CA SER A 680 -10.85 7.41 -37.03
C SER A 680 -10.77 7.19 -35.53
N ASP A 681 -11.18 8.18 -34.74
CA ASP A 681 -10.97 8.17 -33.29
C ASP A 681 -11.89 7.16 -32.58
N PHE A 682 -13.14 7.03 -33.05
CA PHE A 682 -14.10 6.12 -32.43
C PHE A 682 -13.62 4.65 -32.45
N PRO A 683 -13.18 4.07 -33.59
CA PRO A 683 -12.58 2.74 -33.61
C PRO A 683 -11.27 2.67 -32.81
N MET A 684 -10.42 3.70 -32.85
CA MET A 684 -9.13 3.69 -32.16
C MET A 684 -9.24 3.57 -30.65
N MET A 685 -10.35 3.99 -30.04
CA MET A 685 -10.56 3.80 -28.61
C MET A 685 -10.60 2.32 -28.19
N SER A 686 -10.97 1.41 -29.09
CA SER A 686 -10.97 -0.04 -28.80
C SER A 686 -9.56 -0.58 -28.49
N ILE A 687 -8.50 0.11 -28.96
CA ILE A 687 -7.10 -0.21 -28.69
C ILE A 687 -6.81 -0.20 -27.19
N ALA A 688 -7.51 0.62 -26.39
CA ALA A 688 -7.41 0.63 -24.93
C ALA A 688 -7.58 -0.77 -24.30
N THR A 689 -8.41 -1.61 -24.94
CA THR A 689 -8.78 -2.94 -24.46
C THR A 689 -8.13 -4.10 -25.23
N ASP A 690 -7.21 -3.78 -26.15
CA ASP A 690 -6.53 -4.75 -27.01
C ASP A 690 -5.68 -5.76 -26.22
N THR A 691 -5.36 -6.87 -26.89
CA THR A 691 -4.41 -7.88 -26.41
C THR A 691 -2.97 -7.49 -26.77
N VAL A 692 -2.02 -7.90 -25.94
CA VAL A 692 -0.60 -7.58 -26.10
C VAL A 692 0.19 -8.89 -26.17
N SER A 693 1.18 -8.94 -27.07
CA SER A 693 2.00 -10.13 -27.26
C SER A 693 2.90 -10.36 -26.04
N PRO A 694 3.30 -11.61 -25.75
CA PRO A 694 4.24 -11.89 -24.65
C PRO A 694 5.62 -11.23 -24.81
N GLU A 695 6.02 -10.86 -26.03
CA GLU A 695 7.29 -10.19 -26.31
C GLU A 695 7.22 -8.71 -25.90
N ASP A 696 6.12 -8.04 -26.23
CA ASP A 696 5.88 -6.63 -25.86
C ASP A 696 5.68 -6.46 -24.34
N LEU A 697 5.35 -7.53 -23.61
CA LEU A 697 5.24 -7.52 -22.14
C LEU A 697 6.61 -7.64 -21.43
N ARG A 698 7.69 -7.91 -22.16
CA ARG A 698 9.05 -7.99 -21.59
C ARG A 698 9.82 -6.67 -21.68
N GLN A 699 9.44 -5.82 -22.63
CA GLN A 699 9.91 -4.44 -22.74
C GLN A 699 9.19 -3.57 -21.73
#